data_AF-A0A497EGU9-F1
#
_entry.id   AF-A0A497EGU9-F1
#
_cell.length_a   1.000
_cell.length_b   1.000
_cell.length_c   1.000
_cell.angle_alpha   90.00
_cell.angle_beta   90.00
_cell.angle_gamma   90.00
#
_symmetry.space_group_name_H-M   'P 1'
#
loop_
_entity.id
_entity.type
_entity.pdbx_description
1 polymer ?
#
loop_
_entity_poly.entity_id
_entity_poly.type
_entity_poly.pdbx_seq_one_letter_code
_entity_poly.pdbx_strand_id
1 'polypeptide(L)'
;MRGPQIRRENGMRRGISQRSGAMNGCPCSLLFLIVLTGWASALDAAEPFFVRTPNSVSESPAYRVFGTVQPLVVSRDGIRIKAKRQPALKDSEQAAGPASTWIIGFEGANQDRVIEAFDRRRTRFTYLGGRAPGGRIEQSVWGGIRIRGLYPGVDLEIVIFGGRPVLRIVASKEVDLDRVRIRVEGEDIVGAGSEALILEGGVRLRVPPILVPAEYSDHIFPTHWPRISQSKEAPVSSVGDPAISTFLGGGDGDCGTGCATTVDSQGRIYIAGMTESVDFPTTSGAYLEAPPVNLDAFVARLASDGSAFEYVTLLGGALDDTARALAVDDAGCAVIAGNTTSDDFPTTPGAFDRTHSDTYYPDDAFITILNSEGTALLYSTFLGGDSTDLAKAIAIDSSGHIFVTGAALSGNFPTTAGAFDRSYNPPAPQGESDAFFAVLSPDGNGTSDLLYGTYIGSGADESASGLAVDTTGNAFISGTTSSTNFPTTSGAWDTTHNGNTDAFILKLSPGGNGTADLLWSSFLGHSGDESGTAVAIGPDGEPFVLGNTNSSSFPVTAGAFDSSLAGNYDLFVTRLTSDASALVYSTFIGGSDREYAGGLYLNTAGEVIACGGSRSGNFPTTYQNAYDQTLGGDEDAVFFVLDADGSSLLYSSFYGGSEEDFGYAVAPGPAGDAVIAGRTRSSDFPISPGAAQTVFGGGYCFGGQPCDDAFMMRISFPMIFADAFESGDLGAWSSAAP
;
A
#
# COMPACT_ATOMS: atom_id res chain seq x y z
N MET A 1 34.82 8.95 -51.69
CA MET A 1 35.19 10.20 -52.38
C MET A 1 33.91 10.87 -52.88
N ARG A 2 33.66 12.10 -52.42
CA ARG A 2 32.88 13.19 -53.04
C ARG A 2 31.48 12.84 -53.62
N GLY A 3 30.44 13.47 -53.06
CA GLY A 3 29.27 13.92 -53.85
C GLY A 3 29.69 15.02 -54.86
N PRO A 4 28.83 15.91 -55.40
CA PRO A 4 27.45 16.25 -54.98
C PRO A 4 26.54 16.68 -56.18
N GLN A 5 25.52 17.51 -55.89
CA GLN A 5 24.78 18.50 -56.73
C GLN A 5 23.32 18.08 -57.06
N ILE A 6 22.23 18.64 -56.52
CA ILE A 6 21.72 20.01 -56.28
C ILE A 6 20.89 20.61 -57.44
N ARG A 7 19.70 21.13 -57.06
CA ARG A 7 18.80 22.19 -57.63
C ARG A 7 17.68 21.78 -58.61
N ARG A 8 16.39 21.98 -58.23
CA ARG A 8 15.49 23.18 -58.37
C ARG A 8 14.98 23.33 -59.82
N GLU A 9 13.76 23.74 -60.19
CA GLU A 9 12.58 24.34 -59.54
C GLU A 9 11.43 24.38 -60.60
N ASN A 10 10.18 24.52 -60.14
CA ASN A 10 9.04 25.25 -60.76
C ASN A 10 8.33 24.76 -62.05
N GLY A 11 7.03 24.47 -61.90
CA GLY A 11 6.00 25.40 -62.37
C GLY A 11 4.91 24.92 -63.36
N MET A 12 3.65 25.29 -63.03
CA MET A 12 2.45 25.52 -63.87
C MET A 12 1.34 24.45 -64.02
N ARG A 13 0.33 24.64 -63.16
CA ARG A 13 -1.15 24.69 -63.36
C ARG A 13 -1.75 24.50 -64.78
N ARG A 14 -2.79 23.66 -64.87
CA ARG A 14 -4.24 23.97 -65.10
C ARG A 14 -4.94 22.82 -65.88
N GLY A 15 -6.18 22.48 -65.49
CA GLY A 15 -7.15 21.85 -66.41
C GLY A 15 -8.11 20.85 -65.76
N ILE A 16 -9.30 21.32 -65.39
CA ILE A 16 -10.44 20.57 -64.84
C ILE A 16 -11.18 19.82 -65.95
N SER A 17 -11.67 18.61 -65.66
CA SER A 17 -12.84 18.01 -66.33
C SER A 17 -13.58 17.09 -65.37
N GLN A 18 -14.73 17.56 -64.88
CA GLN A 18 -15.73 16.76 -64.17
C GLN A 18 -16.44 15.78 -65.13
N ARG A 19 -16.66 14.54 -64.70
CA ARG A 19 -17.92 13.84 -64.97
C ARG A 19 -18.33 12.99 -63.77
N SER A 20 -19.59 13.22 -63.39
CA SER A 20 -20.37 12.68 -62.29
C SER A 20 -20.83 11.24 -62.56
N GLY A 21 -20.84 10.42 -61.50
CA GLY A 21 -21.60 9.18 -61.40
C GLY A 21 -21.74 8.81 -59.94
N ALA A 22 -22.83 9.24 -59.31
CA ALA A 22 -23.13 9.01 -57.91
C ALA A 22 -23.64 7.58 -57.65
N MET A 23 -23.12 6.92 -56.62
CA MET A 23 -23.88 5.97 -55.81
C MET A 23 -23.78 6.42 -54.35
N ASN A 24 -24.95 6.73 -53.77
CA ASN A 24 -25.14 7.25 -52.44
C ASN A 24 -24.99 6.12 -51.39
N GLY A 25 -24.02 6.27 -50.50
CA GLY A 25 -23.96 5.61 -49.19
C GLY A 25 -23.67 6.68 -48.13
N CYS A 26 -24.34 6.58 -46.98
CA CYS A 26 -24.31 7.48 -45.81
C CYS A 26 -22.98 8.22 -45.54
N PRO A 27 -22.97 9.53 -45.23
CA PRO A 27 -21.75 10.20 -44.80
C PRO A 27 -21.60 10.10 -43.27
N CYS A 28 -20.72 9.23 -42.80
CA CYS A 28 -20.03 9.44 -41.53
C CYS A 28 -18.95 10.50 -41.75
N SER A 29 -19.17 11.71 -41.23
CA SER A 29 -18.19 12.80 -41.28
C SER A 29 -17.03 12.50 -40.32
N LEU A 30 -15.85 12.18 -40.88
CA LEU A 30 -14.60 12.05 -40.14
C LEU A 30 -14.05 13.45 -39.79
N LEU A 31 -13.88 13.74 -38.50
CA LEU A 31 -13.33 14.99 -37.99
C LEU A 31 -11.84 14.77 -37.66
N PHE A 32 -10.92 15.51 -38.29
CA PHE A 32 -9.48 15.45 -37.99
C PHE A 32 -9.06 16.53 -36.97
N LEU A 33 -8.19 16.13 -36.05
CA LEU A 33 -7.71 16.88 -34.88
C LEU A 33 -6.34 17.52 -35.16
N ILE A 34 -6.15 18.81 -34.84
CA ILE A 34 -4.81 19.44 -34.79
C ILE A 34 -4.74 20.39 -33.58
N VAL A 35 -3.76 20.17 -32.70
CA VAL A 35 -3.35 21.11 -31.63
C VAL A 35 -2.25 22.00 -32.20
N LEU A 36 -2.40 23.33 -32.15
CA LEU A 36 -1.32 24.27 -32.49
C LEU A 36 -0.91 25.08 -31.27
N THR A 37 0.38 24.99 -30.96
CA THR A 37 1.12 25.50 -29.81
C THR A 37 1.34 27.02 -29.83
N GLY A 38 1.37 27.64 -28.66
CA GLY A 38 2.06 28.91 -28.41
C GLY A 38 3.21 28.70 -27.42
N TRP A 39 4.45 28.74 -27.94
CA TRP A 39 5.77 28.79 -27.30
C TRP A 39 6.06 27.83 -26.12
N ALA A 40 7.04 26.96 -26.35
CA ALA A 40 7.32 25.73 -25.62
C ALA A 40 8.27 25.89 -24.43
N SER A 41 7.84 25.34 -23.29
CA SER A 41 8.61 24.48 -22.38
C SER A 41 7.60 23.80 -21.44
N ALA A 42 7.69 22.48 -21.24
CA ALA A 42 6.74 21.57 -20.60
C ALA A 42 5.62 21.04 -21.52
N LEU A 43 5.90 19.91 -22.15
CA LEU A 43 4.88 18.92 -22.54
C LEU A 43 5.06 17.71 -21.63
N ASP A 44 4.92 17.96 -20.32
CA ASP A 44 4.25 16.98 -19.46
C ASP A 44 2.78 16.94 -19.86
N ALA A 45 2.17 15.76 -19.72
CA ALA A 45 0.83 15.41 -20.17
C ALA A 45 -0.17 16.57 -20.09
N ALA A 46 -0.79 16.93 -21.22
CA ALA A 46 -1.81 17.97 -21.22
C ALA A 46 -2.96 17.58 -20.29
N GLU A 47 -3.13 18.31 -19.18
CA GLU A 47 -4.25 18.14 -18.26
C GLU A 47 -5.57 18.07 -19.04
N PRO A 48 -6.51 17.20 -18.65
CA PRO A 48 -7.83 17.16 -19.29
C PRO A 48 -8.53 18.52 -19.23
N PHE A 49 -9.46 18.77 -20.15
CA PHE A 49 -10.16 20.06 -20.22
C PHE A 49 -11.56 19.95 -20.83
N PHE A 50 -12.43 20.91 -20.50
CA PHE A 50 -13.80 21.00 -21.02
C PHE A 50 -13.89 21.94 -22.23
N VAL A 51 -14.60 21.51 -23.28
CA VAL A 51 -14.88 22.33 -24.48
C VAL A 51 -16.36 22.31 -24.80
N ARG A 52 -16.93 23.46 -25.15
CA ARG A 52 -18.31 23.56 -25.63
C ARG A 52 -18.45 22.92 -27.02
N THR A 53 -19.46 22.06 -27.20
CA THR A 53 -19.70 21.37 -28.47
C THR A 53 -20.33 22.33 -29.51
N PRO A 54 -19.81 22.43 -30.75
CA PRO A 54 -20.28 23.41 -31.73
C PRO A 54 -21.65 23.14 -32.37
N ASN A 55 -22.17 21.91 -32.30
CA ASN A 55 -23.34 21.46 -33.06
C ASN A 55 -24.41 20.74 -32.19
N SER A 56 -24.65 21.18 -30.95
CA SER A 56 -25.81 20.68 -30.20
C SER A 56 -27.09 21.16 -30.88
N VAL A 57 -27.77 20.27 -31.61
CA VAL A 57 -29.04 20.54 -32.31
C VAL A 57 -30.22 20.72 -31.32
N SER A 58 -30.00 20.51 -30.02
CA SER A 58 -30.93 20.86 -28.94
C SER A 58 -30.51 22.18 -28.27
N GLU A 59 -31.48 22.97 -27.82
CA GLU A 59 -31.35 24.29 -27.16
C GLU A 59 -30.63 24.28 -25.78
N SER A 60 -29.69 23.36 -25.57
CA SER A 60 -28.96 23.15 -24.33
C SER A 60 -27.45 23.10 -24.58
N PRO A 61 -26.62 23.90 -23.90
CA PRO A 61 -25.17 23.83 -24.06
C PRO A 61 -24.66 22.46 -23.59
N ALA A 62 -23.97 21.74 -24.48
CA ALA A 62 -23.30 20.49 -24.17
C ALA A 62 -21.79 20.67 -24.16
N TYR A 63 -21.13 20.18 -23.11
CA TYR A 63 -19.68 20.22 -22.94
C TYR A 63 -19.09 18.82 -23.06
N ARG A 64 -17.94 18.72 -23.73
CA ARG A 64 -17.18 17.48 -23.85
C ARG A 64 -15.84 17.63 -23.14
N VAL A 65 -15.44 16.59 -22.42
CA VAL A 65 -14.09 16.50 -21.82
C VAL A 65 -13.13 15.82 -22.80
N PHE A 66 -11.94 16.39 -22.93
CA PHE A 66 -10.83 15.84 -23.69
C PHE A 66 -9.65 15.58 -22.74
N GLY A 67 -8.81 14.58 -23.07
CA GLY A 67 -7.67 14.19 -22.24
C GLY A 67 -7.99 13.15 -21.16
N THR A 68 -9.26 12.69 -21.06
CA THR A 68 -9.67 11.61 -20.14
C THR A 68 -9.69 10.26 -20.85
N VAL A 69 -9.48 9.18 -20.08
CA VAL A 69 -9.59 7.78 -20.54
C VAL A 69 -11.00 7.46 -21.06
N GLN A 70 -12.02 8.19 -20.60
CA GLN A 70 -13.42 8.01 -20.98
C GLN A 70 -14.03 9.33 -21.49
N PRO A 71 -14.63 9.37 -22.69
CA PRO A 71 -15.31 10.57 -23.18
C PRO A 71 -16.57 10.86 -22.35
N LEU A 72 -16.59 12.03 -21.72
CA LEU A 72 -17.71 12.56 -20.94
C LEU A 72 -18.45 13.64 -21.75
N VAL A 73 -19.79 13.58 -21.75
CA VAL A 73 -20.65 14.66 -22.26
C VAL A 73 -21.58 15.13 -21.15
N VAL A 74 -21.57 16.42 -20.88
CA VAL A 74 -22.43 17.08 -19.89
C VAL A 74 -23.45 17.93 -20.63
N SER A 75 -24.74 17.73 -20.34
CA SER A 75 -25.84 18.53 -20.89
C SER A 75 -26.92 18.79 -19.83
N ARG A 76 -28.02 19.46 -20.22
CA ARG A 76 -29.33 19.24 -19.57
C ARG A 76 -29.66 17.74 -19.78
N ASP A 77 -30.78 17.13 -19.47
CA ASP A 77 -30.97 15.66 -19.60
C ASP A 77 -30.02 14.73 -18.77
N GLY A 78 -28.79 15.10 -18.41
CA GLY A 78 -27.87 14.29 -17.59
C GLY A 78 -26.40 14.34 -18.03
N ILE A 79 -25.57 13.54 -17.36
CA ILE A 79 -24.17 13.29 -17.69
C ILE A 79 -24.08 11.95 -18.41
N ARG A 80 -23.52 11.93 -19.63
CA ARG A 80 -23.34 10.70 -20.41
C ARG A 80 -21.89 10.27 -20.39
N ILE A 81 -21.65 9.03 -19.98
CA ILE A 81 -20.35 8.37 -19.97
C ILE A 81 -20.39 7.22 -20.97
N LYS A 82 -19.38 7.11 -21.82
CA LYS A 82 -19.24 5.97 -22.74
C LYS A 82 -17.90 5.30 -22.50
N ALA A 83 -17.89 4.02 -22.14
CA ALA A 83 -16.69 3.22 -21.95
C ALA A 83 -16.81 1.87 -22.68
N LYS A 84 -15.66 1.24 -22.97
CA LYS A 84 -15.63 -0.11 -23.55
C LYS A 84 -15.57 -1.14 -22.42
N ARG A 85 -16.29 -2.26 -22.58
CA ARG A 85 -16.24 -3.37 -21.64
C ARG A 85 -14.84 -4.00 -21.69
N GLN A 86 -14.14 -4.04 -20.55
CA GLN A 86 -12.92 -4.82 -20.40
C GLN A 86 -13.27 -6.26 -20.04
N PRO A 87 -12.60 -7.27 -20.64
CA PRO A 87 -12.83 -8.66 -20.26
C PRO A 87 -12.36 -8.92 -18.82
N ALA A 88 -13.10 -9.77 -18.10
CA ALA A 88 -12.71 -10.22 -16.77
C ALA A 88 -11.44 -11.09 -16.84
N LEU A 89 -10.52 -10.88 -15.90
CA LEU A 89 -9.28 -11.66 -15.77
C LEU A 89 -9.58 -13.10 -15.36
N LYS A 90 -9.44 -14.02 -16.32
CA LYS A 90 -8.80 -15.37 -16.26
C LYS A 90 -9.23 -16.15 -17.52
N ASP A 91 -8.25 -16.49 -18.35
CA ASP A 91 -8.31 -17.50 -19.43
C ASP A 91 -9.39 -17.37 -20.53
N SER A 92 -9.58 -16.19 -21.13
CA SER A 92 -10.15 -16.19 -22.48
C SER A 92 -9.65 -15.04 -23.37
N GLU A 93 -9.14 -15.39 -24.56
CA GLU A 93 -8.99 -14.49 -25.70
C GLU A 93 -10.38 -14.04 -26.21
N GLN A 94 -11.14 -13.29 -25.39
CA GLN A 94 -12.34 -12.62 -25.85
C GLN A 94 -12.02 -11.18 -26.20
N ALA A 95 -12.28 -10.83 -27.47
CA ALA A 95 -12.19 -9.45 -27.96
C ALA A 95 -13.02 -8.51 -27.09
N ALA A 96 -12.50 -7.29 -26.86
CA ALA A 96 -13.20 -6.24 -26.12
C ALA A 96 -14.67 -6.09 -26.58
N GLY A 97 -15.60 -6.16 -25.62
CA GLY A 97 -17.03 -6.09 -25.89
C GLY A 97 -17.49 -4.74 -26.45
N PRO A 98 -18.74 -4.63 -26.93
CA PRO A 98 -19.32 -3.37 -27.39
C PRO A 98 -19.26 -2.28 -26.31
N ALA A 99 -19.12 -1.02 -26.72
CA ALA A 99 -19.05 0.11 -25.79
C ALA A 99 -20.40 0.35 -25.09
N SER A 100 -20.42 0.19 -23.77
CA SER A 100 -21.55 0.54 -22.92
C SER A 100 -21.65 2.05 -22.74
N THR A 101 -22.87 2.56 -22.65
CA THR A 101 -23.15 3.98 -22.37
C THR A 101 -23.98 4.07 -21.12
N TRP A 102 -23.50 4.82 -20.13
CA TRP A 102 -24.23 5.13 -18.91
C TRP A 102 -24.74 6.55 -18.95
N ILE A 103 -25.95 6.74 -18.47
CA ILE A 103 -26.57 8.05 -18.29
C ILE A 103 -26.77 8.26 -16.81
N ILE A 104 -26.11 9.28 -16.27
CA ILE A 104 -26.28 9.73 -14.89
C ILE A 104 -27.27 10.90 -14.92
N GLY A 105 -28.46 10.65 -14.40
CA GLY A 105 -29.52 11.61 -14.19
C GLY A 105 -29.68 11.98 -12.72
N PHE A 106 -30.40 13.07 -12.48
CA PHE A 106 -30.79 13.51 -11.15
C PHE A 106 -32.32 13.54 -11.07
N GLU A 107 -32.93 12.67 -10.25
CA GLU A 107 -34.39 12.54 -10.17
C GLU A 107 -35.01 13.72 -9.44
N GLY A 108 -36.01 14.37 -10.05
CA GLY A 108 -36.64 15.55 -9.46
C GLY A 108 -35.79 16.83 -9.56
N ALA A 109 -34.68 16.80 -10.30
CA ALA A 109 -33.88 17.99 -10.56
C ALA A 109 -34.66 19.08 -11.33
N ASN A 110 -34.32 20.33 -11.06
CA ASN A 110 -34.95 21.50 -11.68
C ASN A 110 -34.78 21.47 -13.22
N GLN A 111 -35.88 21.65 -13.93
CA GLN A 111 -35.92 21.71 -15.40
C GLN A 111 -35.22 22.96 -15.95
N ASP A 112 -35.21 24.05 -15.17
CA ASP A 112 -34.64 25.36 -15.57
C ASP A 112 -33.17 25.56 -15.19
N ARG A 113 -32.47 24.49 -14.81
CA ARG A 113 -31.05 24.53 -14.44
C ARG A 113 -30.17 25.12 -15.54
N VAL A 114 -29.17 25.88 -15.12
CA VAL A 114 -28.23 26.58 -16.03
C VAL A 114 -26.89 25.86 -16.01
N ILE A 115 -26.35 25.54 -17.18
CA ILE A 115 -25.02 24.94 -17.30
C ILE A 115 -24.07 26.02 -17.75
N GLU A 116 -23.05 26.27 -16.95
CA GLU A 116 -21.98 27.21 -17.22
C GLU A 116 -20.61 26.57 -17.03
N ALA A 117 -19.62 27.09 -17.71
CA ALA A 117 -18.23 26.68 -17.52
C ALA A 117 -17.49 27.72 -16.68
N PHE A 118 -16.57 27.26 -15.84
CA PHE A 118 -15.74 28.11 -14.99
C PHE A 118 -14.27 27.72 -15.10
N ASP A 119 -13.39 28.55 -14.51
CA ASP A 119 -11.93 28.40 -14.64
C ASP A 119 -11.46 28.40 -16.11
N ARG A 120 -11.64 29.55 -16.79
CA ARG A 120 -11.26 29.69 -18.19
C ARG A 120 -9.75 29.57 -18.35
N ARG A 121 -9.28 28.60 -19.13
CA ARG A 121 -7.85 28.43 -19.40
C ARG A 121 -7.42 29.32 -20.56
N ARG A 122 -6.12 29.64 -20.60
CA ARG A 122 -5.51 30.43 -21.69
C ARG A 122 -5.50 29.67 -23.02
N THR A 123 -5.50 28.34 -22.96
CA THR A 123 -5.56 27.43 -24.11
C THR A 123 -6.88 27.57 -24.88
N ARG A 124 -6.82 27.44 -26.21
CA ARG A 124 -8.01 27.42 -27.08
C ARG A 124 -8.04 26.14 -27.91
N PHE A 125 -9.25 25.64 -28.15
CA PHE A 125 -9.51 24.44 -28.95
C PHE A 125 -10.12 24.84 -30.29
N THR A 126 -9.61 24.31 -31.41
CA THR A 126 -10.13 24.66 -32.74
C THR A 126 -10.80 23.48 -33.41
N TYR A 127 -12.07 23.63 -33.78
CA TYR A 127 -12.77 22.68 -34.65
C TYR A 127 -12.53 23.03 -36.12
N LEU A 128 -12.16 22.01 -36.91
CA LEU A 128 -12.09 22.10 -38.37
C LEU A 128 -13.20 21.21 -38.95
N GLY A 129 -14.35 21.82 -39.30
CA GLY A 129 -15.52 21.12 -39.83
C GLY A 129 -15.81 21.49 -41.30
N GLY A 130 -15.90 20.48 -42.17
CA GLY A 130 -16.10 20.66 -43.60
C GLY A 130 -17.56 20.91 -44.03
N ARG A 131 -17.79 22.08 -44.64
CA ARG A 131 -18.50 22.26 -45.94
C ARG A 131 -18.32 23.67 -46.53
N ALA A 132 -17.55 24.55 -45.90
CA ALA A 132 -17.06 25.79 -46.48
C ALA A 132 -15.55 25.96 -46.24
N PRO A 133 -14.75 26.42 -47.23
CA PRO A 133 -13.35 26.73 -47.00
C PRO A 133 -13.23 27.92 -46.04
N GLY A 134 -12.58 27.72 -44.88
CA GLY A 134 -12.24 28.80 -43.94
C GLY A 134 -12.98 28.80 -42.59
N GLY A 135 -13.87 27.85 -42.32
CA GLY A 135 -14.56 27.77 -41.02
C GLY A 135 -13.68 27.21 -39.90
N ARG A 136 -12.81 28.05 -39.32
CA ARG A 136 -12.20 27.76 -38.00
C ARG A 136 -13.19 28.17 -36.92
N ILE A 137 -13.64 27.22 -36.09
CA ILE A 137 -14.41 27.53 -34.89
C ILE A 137 -13.46 27.38 -33.70
N GLU A 138 -12.96 28.50 -33.20
CA GLU A 138 -12.24 28.53 -31.93
C GLU A 138 -13.23 28.44 -30.77
N GLN A 139 -12.98 27.50 -29.87
CA GLN A 139 -13.69 27.33 -28.62
C GLN A 139 -12.72 27.58 -27.46
N SER A 140 -13.21 28.26 -26.43
CA SER A 140 -12.47 28.37 -25.17
C SER A 140 -12.50 27.04 -24.43
N VAL A 141 -11.42 26.74 -23.69
CA VAL A 141 -11.37 25.58 -22.81
C VAL A 141 -11.46 26.00 -21.34
N TRP A 142 -11.98 25.11 -20.51
CA TRP A 142 -12.36 25.40 -19.13
C TRP A 142 -11.88 24.28 -18.20
N GLY A 143 -11.56 24.62 -16.96
CA GLY A 143 -11.14 23.67 -15.92
C GLY A 143 -12.31 22.98 -15.21
N GLY A 144 -13.53 23.52 -15.31
CA GLY A 144 -14.72 22.91 -14.74
C GLY A 144 -16.05 23.35 -15.36
N ILE A 145 -17.09 22.57 -15.11
CA ILE A 145 -18.48 22.85 -15.48
C ILE A 145 -19.33 22.93 -14.21
N ARG A 146 -20.21 23.91 -14.10
CA ARG A 146 -21.19 24.04 -13.03
C ARG A 146 -22.60 23.99 -13.60
N ILE A 147 -23.44 23.15 -13.02
CA ILE A 147 -24.88 23.08 -13.23
C ILE A 147 -25.54 23.81 -12.06
N ARG A 148 -25.95 25.05 -12.29
CA ARG A 148 -26.61 25.88 -11.28
C ARG A 148 -28.08 25.56 -11.11
N GLY A 149 -28.53 25.59 -9.87
CA GLY A 149 -29.91 25.36 -9.48
C GLY A 149 -30.37 23.97 -9.84
N LEU A 150 -29.50 22.95 -9.69
CA LEU A 150 -29.84 21.54 -9.88
C LEU A 150 -31.01 21.15 -8.97
N TYR A 151 -31.00 21.63 -7.73
CA TYR A 151 -32.14 21.68 -6.80
C TYR A 151 -32.20 23.05 -6.13
N PRO A 152 -33.28 23.43 -5.42
CA PRO A 152 -33.30 24.68 -4.65
C PRO A 152 -32.11 24.73 -3.67
N GLY A 153 -31.18 25.67 -3.90
CA GLY A 153 -29.97 25.82 -3.10
C GLY A 153 -28.85 24.81 -3.40
N VAL A 154 -28.94 23.99 -4.45
CA VAL A 154 -27.92 23.00 -4.81
C VAL A 154 -27.46 23.20 -6.26
N ASP A 155 -26.17 23.36 -6.43
CA ASP A 155 -25.45 23.30 -7.70
C ASP A 155 -24.64 21.99 -7.79
N LEU A 156 -24.29 21.58 -9.01
CA LEU A 156 -23.33 20.48 -9.25
C LEU A 156 -22.15 21.01 -10.04
N GLU A 157 -20.94 20.79 -9.56
CA GLU A 157 -19.72 21.00 -10.32
C GLU A 157 -19.16 19.70 -10.86
N ILE A 158 -18.48 19.79 -12.00
CA ILE A 158 -17.68 18.72 -12.58
C ILE A 158 -16.31 19.31 -12.82
N VAL A 159 -15.33 18.83 -12.06
CA VAL A 159 -13.93 19.29 -12.11
C VAL A 159 -13.02 18.14 -12.50
N ILE A 160 -11.75 18.42 -12.72
CA ILE A 160 -10.74 17.41 -13.01
C ILE A 160 -9.77 17.33 -11.83
N PHE A 161 -9.52 16.12 -11.34
CA PHE A 161 -8.58 15.81 -10.27
C PHE A 161 -7.81 14.55 -10.64
N GLY A 162 -6.48 14.56 -10.57
CA GLY A 162 -5.64 13.41 -10.97
C GLY A 162 -5.91 12.91 -12.40
N GLY A 163 -6.23 13.81 -13.35
CA GLY A 163 -6.56 13.45 -14.74
C GLY A 163 -7.96 12.84 -14.97
N ARG A 164 -8.83 12.79 -13.95
CA ARG A 164 -10.17 12.17 -14.02
C ARG A 164 -11.28 13.18 -13.67
N PRO A 165 -12.49 13.07 -14.25
CA PRO A 165 -13.62 13.93 -13.90
C PRO A 165 -14.22 13.54 -12.54
N VAL A 166 -14.43 14.53 -11.67
CA VAL A 166 -15.03 14.39 -10.32
C VAL A 166 -16.27 15.27 -10.24
N LEU A 167 -17.37 14.74 -9.72
CA LEU A 167 -18.64 15.46 -9.52
C LEU A 167 -18.66 16.04 -8.10
N ARG A 168 -18.86 17.34 -7.90
CA ARG A 168 -18.98 17.95 -6.57
C ARG A 168 -20.35 18.57 -6.38
N ILE A 169 -21.02 18.29 -5.27
CA ILE A 169 -22.25 18.99 -4.89
C ILE A 169 -21.88 20.29 -4.19
N VAL A 170 -22.47 21.40 -4.61
CA VAL A 170 -22.22 22.74 -4.03
C VAL A 170 -23.55 23.25 -3.50
N ALA A 171 -23.72 23.32 -2.18
CA ALA A 171 -24.98 23.69 -1.57
C ALA A 171 -24.90 25.05 -0.87
N SER A 172 -26.00 25.81 -0.88
CA SER A 172 -26.18 26.96 0.00
C SER A 172 -26.47 26.52 1.43
N LYS A 173 -26.29 27.43 2.38
CA LYS A 173 -26.63 27.22 3.79
C LYS A 173 -28.10 26.76 3.95
N GLU A 174 -28.36 25.82 4.85
CA GLU A 174 -29.70 25.30 5.22
C GLU A 174 -30.46 24.51 4.13
N VAL A 175 -29.76 23.79 3.26
CA VAL A 175 -30.40 22.90 2.28
C VAL A 175 -30.49 21.46 2.81
N ASP A 176 -31.69 20.90 2.80
CA ASP A 176 -31.91 19.48 3.06
C ASP A 176 -31.52 18.67 1.81
N LEU A 177 -30.58 17.74 1.98
CA LEU A 177 -29.93 17.01 0.89
C LEU A 177 -30.62 15.68 0.57
N ASP A 178 -31.56 15.23 1.41
CA ASP A 178 -32.33 13.99 1.17
C ASP A 178 -33.19 14.10 -0.10
N ARG A 179 -33.38 15.32 -0.60
CA ARG A 179 -34.06 15.61 -1.87
C ARG A 179 -33.23 15.31 -3.11
N VAL A 180 -31.90 15.27 -3.01
CA VAL A 180 -31.03 14.99 -4.16
C VAL A 180 -31.10 13.49 -4.42
N ARG A 181 -31.49 13.09 -5.62
CA ARG A 181 -31.55 11.68 -6.03
C ARG A 181 -30.77 11.48 -7.31
N ILE A 182 -29.88 10.49 -7.33
CA ILE A 182 -29.09 10.14 -8.50
C ILE A 182 -29.67 8.87 -9.11
N ARG A 183 -29.90 8.91 -10.42
CA ARG A 183 -30.34 7.77 -11.22
C ARG A 183 -29.27 7.44 -12.22
N VAL A 184 -28.87 6.18 -12.30
CA VAL A 184 -27.97 5.68 -13.33
C VAL A 184 -28.74 4.74 -14.24
N GLU A 185 -28.69 5.00 -15.54
CA GLU A 185 -29.22 4.11 -16.58
C GLU A 185 -28.04 3.51 -17.36
N GLY A 186 -27.99 2.18 -17.46
CA GLY A 186 -26.95 1.42 -18.17
C GLY A 186 -26.93 -0.03 -17.65
N GLU A 187 -26.26 -0.95 -18.37
CA GLU A 187 -26.11 -2.32 -17.88
C GLU A 187 -25.04 -2.38 -16.78
N ASP A 188 -25.47 -2.96 -15.65
CA ASP A 188 -24.78 -3.32 -14.41
C ASP A 188 -23.96 -2.27 -13.63
N ILE A 189 -24.43 -1.98 -12.40
CA ILE A 189 -23.67 -1.34 -11.32
C ILE A 189 -22.93 -2.45 -10.57
N VAL A 190 -21.60 -2.37 -10.49
CA VAL A 190 -20.75 -3.40 -9.87
C VAL A 190 -20.34 -3.05 -8.43
N GLY A 191 -20.55 -1.81 -7.99
CA GLY A 191 -20.36 -1.42 -6.59
C GLY A 191 -20.78 0.03 -6.30
N ALA A 192 -21.16 0.31 -5.05
CA ALA A 192 -21.44 1.66 -4.56
C ALA A 192 -20.86 1.81 -3.16
N GLY A 193 -20.06 2.84 -2.93
CA GLY A 193 -19.49 3.20 -1.62
C GLY A 193 -19.88 4.61 -1.19
N SER A 194 -19.37 5.05 -0.02
CA SER A 194 -19.69 6.36 0.59
C SER A 194 -19.15 7.58 -0.16
N GLU A 195 -18.22 7.42 -1.11
CA GLU A 195 -17.68 8.52 -1.92
C GLU A 195 -17.70 8.25 -3.42
N ALA A 196 -18.02 7.03 -3.86
CA ALA A 196 -17.91 6.64 -5.25
C ALA A 196 -18.94 5.60 -5.71
N LEU A 197 -19.40 5.75 -6.96
CA LEU A 197 -20.15 4.72 -7.67
C LEU A 197 -19.23 4.02 -8.69
N ILE A 198 -19.26 2.69 -8.70
CA ILE A 198 -18.46 1.83 -9.59
C ILE A 198 -19.40 1.18 -10.61
N LEU A 199 -19.18 1.45 -11.90
CA LEU A 199 -19.93 0.88 -13.01
C LEU A 199 -19.10 -0.16 -13.76
N GLU A 200 -19.77 -1.07 -14.47
CA GLU A 200 -19.11 -2.16 -15.20
C GLU A 200 -18.09 -1.61 -16.20
N GLY A 201 -16.90 -2.23 -16.31
CA GLY A 201 -15.80 -1.72 -17.14
C GLY A 201 -14.97 -0.60 -16.50
N GLY A 202 -14.97 -0.50 -15.16
CA GLY A 202 -13.99 0.30 -14.39
C GLY A 202 -14.31 1.79 -14.27
N VAL A 203 -15.52 2.23 -14.61
CA VAL A 203 -15.92 3.64 -14.44
C VAL A 203 -16.14 3.93 -12.95
N ARG A 204 -15.35 4.84 -12.38
CA ARG A 204 -15.55 5.35 -11.02
C ARG A 204 -16.06 6.78 -11.03
N LEU A 205 -17.22 7.00 -10.43
CA LEU A 205 -17.82 8.32 -10.25
C LEU A 205 -17.62 8.76 -8.81
N ARG A 206 -16.70 9.68 -8.55
CA ARG A 206 -16.47 10.24 -7.19
C ARG A 206 -17.39 11.43 -6.95
N VAL A 207 -18.07 11.45 -5.80
CA VAL A 207 -18.94 12.54 -5.34
C VAL A 207 -18.47 13.03 -3.96
N PRO A 208 -17.50 13.98 -3.88
CA PRO A 208 -16.98 14.46 -2.60
C PRO A 208 -18.02 15.26 -1.80
N PRO A 209 -17.80 15.45 -0.48
CA PRO A 209 -18.65 16.28 0.36
C PRO A 209 -18.71 17.74 -0.10
N ILE A 210 -19.77 18.39 0.36
CA ILE A 210 -20.34 19.64 -0.15
C ILE A 210 -19.38 20.82 -0.01
N LEU A 211 -19.18 21.59 -1.07
CA LEU A 211 -18.52 22.90 -0.97
C LEU A 211 -19.53 23.97 -0.52
N VAL A 212 -19.30 24.57 0.66
CA VAL A 212 -19.92 25.84 1.05
C VAL A 212 -18.98 26.98 0.61
N PRO A 213 -19.46 28.03 -0.09
CA PRO A 213 -18.60 29.15 -0.49
C PRO A 213 -17.93 29.82 0.71
N ALA A 214 -16.67 30.21 0.55
CA ALA A 214 -15.72 30.67 1.57
C ALA A 214 -16.07 31.96 2.34
N GLU A 215 -17.31 32.47 2.26
CA GLU A 215 -17.72 33.73 2.92
C GLU A 215 -18.52 33.56 4.22
N TYR A 216 -18.71 32.33 4.72
CA TYR A 216 -19.50 32.10 5.94
C TYR A 216 -18.83 31.07 6.84
N SER A 217 -18.01 31.54 7.79
CA SER A 217 -17.50 30.74 8.90
C SER A 217 -18.59 30.47 9.95
N ASP A 218 -18.41 29.36 10.68
CA ASP A 218 -19.11 28.88 11.87
C ASP A 218 -20.34 27.95 11.67
N HIS A 219 -20.03 26.66 11.82
CA HIS A 219 -20.80 25.50 12.30
C HIS A 219 -22.02 24.89 11.55
N ILE A 220 -22.05 23.55 11.67
CA ILE A 220 -23.08 22.51 11.40
C ILE A 220 -23.22 22.01 9.95
N PHE A 221 -22.63 20.84 9.69
CA PHE A 221 -22.81 20.03 8.47
C PHE A 221 -24.02 19.09 8.62
N PRO A 222 -24.99 19.06 7.67
CA PRO A 222 -25.98 17.99 7.62
C PRO A 222 -25.32 16.66 7.24
N THR A 223 -25.58 15.61 8.01
CA THR A 223 -24.93 14.28 7.96
C THR A 223 -25.60 13.25 7.04
N HIS A 224 -26.37 13.65 6.01
CA HIS A 224 -27.18 12.68 5.25
C HIS A 224 -26.94 12.69 3.74
N TRP A 225 -26.80 11.47 3.21
CA TRP A 225 -26.54 11.08 1.82
C TRP A 225 -27.78 11.25 0.91
N PRO A 226 -27.63 11.65 -0.36
CA PRO A 226 -28.69 11.54 -1.36
C PRO A 226 -29.07 10.07 -1.65
N ARG A 227 -30.30 9.64 -1.34
CA ARG A 227 -30.75 8.25 -1.53
C ARG A 227 -30.50 7.73 -2.96
N ILE A 228 -29.69 6.68 -3.08
CA ILE A 228 -29.54 5.88 -4.30
C ILE A 228 -30.63 4.80 -4.27
N SER A 229 -31.56 4.80 -5.22
CA SER A 229 -32.51 3.71 -5.37
C SER A 229 -32.08 2.76 -6.49
N GLN A 230 -31.60 1.56 -6.14
CA GLN A 230 -32.04 0.30 -6.75
C GLN A 230 -31.58 -0.96 -5.98
N SER A 231 -32.31 -2.04 -6.20
CA SER A 231 -32.53 -3.21 -5.35
C SER A 231 -31.37 -4.22 -5.27
N LYS A 232 -30.65 -4.25 -4.16
CA LYS A 232 -30.34 -5.43 -3.32
C LYS A 232 -29.45 -4.93 -2.18
N GLU A 233 -29.90 -5.07 -0.94
CA GLU A 233 -29.15 -4.66 0.24
C GLU A 233 -27.87 -5.50 0.37
N ALA A 234 -26.72 -4.82 0.39
CA ALA A 234 -25.53 -5.26 1.11
C ALA A 234 -25.25 -4.18 2.18
N PRO A 235 -24.80 -4.53 3.40
CA PRO A 235 -24.45 -3.54 4.41
C PRO A 235 -23.34 -2.64 3.87
N VAL A 236 -23.54 -1.33 3.96
CA VAL A 236 -22.48 -0.33 3.72
C VAL A 236 -21.65 -0.31 4.99
N SER A 237 -20.45 -0.90 5.00
CA SER A 237 -19.45 -0.54 6.00
C SER A 237 -18.99 0.89 5.70
N SER A 238 -18.95 1.75 6.73
CA SER A 238 -18.35 3.08 6.61
C SER A 238 -16.88 2.91 6.25
N VAL A 239 -16.34 3.81 5.42
CA VAL A 239 -14.89 3.91 5.26
C VAL A 239 -14.26 4.13 6.64
N GLY A 240 -13.25 3.35 6.97
CA GLY A 240 -12.55 3.42 8.24
C GLY A 240 -13.06 2.47 9.32
N ASP A 241 -14.33 2.06 9.30
CA ASP A 241 -14.80 1.04 10.24
C ASP A 241 -14.07 -0.28 10.00
N PRO A 242 -13.64 -1.00 11.05
CA PRO A 242 -13.13 -2.34 10.89
C PRO A 242 -14.22 -3.22 10.27
N ALA A 243 -13.92 -3.82 9.12
CA ALA A 243 -14.80 -4.79 8.47
C ALA A 243 -14.97 -6.03 9.35
N ILE A 244 -13.91 -6.41 10.06
CA ILE A 244 -13.92 -7.34 11.18
C ILE A 244 -12.77 -6.95 12.12
N SER A 245 -12.96 -7.13 13.42
CA SER A 245 -11.89 -7.12 14.41
C SER A 245 -12.16 -8.18 15.47
N THR A 246 -11.13 -8.94 15.82
CA THR A 246 -11.16 -10.09 16.74
C THR A 246 -9.98 -10.03 17.69
N PHE A 247 -10.16 -10.52 18.91
CA PHE A 247 -9.04 -10.91 19.76
C PHE A 247 -8.47 -12.27 19.32
N LEU A 248 -7.29 -12.60 19.84
CA LEU A 248 -6.68 -13.91 19.86
C LEU A 248 -5.82 -14.01 21.12
N GLY A 249 -6.33 -14.68 22.15
CA GLY A 249 -5.63 -14.76 23.43
C GLY A 249 -6.38 -15.52 24.52
N GLY A 250 -5.71 -15.71 25.65
CA GLY A 250 -6.21 -16.34 26.87
C GLY A 250 -6.02 -15.43 28.09
N GLY A 251 -5.84 -16.01 29.27
CA GLY A 251 -5.81 -15.26 30.54
C GLY A 251 -4.51 -14.52 30.86
N ASP A 252 -3.42 -14.75 30.13
CA ASP A 252 -2.10 -14.15 30.34
C ASP A 252 -1.65 -13.38 29.08
N GLY A 253 -0.37 -13.00 28.98
CA GLY A 253 0.11 -12.14 27.88
C GLY A 253 0.22 -12.86 26.54
N ASP A 254 -0.34 -12.27 25.50
CA ASP A 254 -0.32 -12.76 24.12
C ASP A 254 0.13 -11.63 23.18
N CYS A 255 1.15 -11.89 22.35
CA CYS A 255 1.76 -10.93 21.41
C CYS A 255 2.59 -9.78 22.03
N GLY A 256 2.96 -9.86 23.30
CA GLY A 256 3.69 -8.79 24.00
C GLY A 256 5.05 -8.36 23.43
N THR A 257 5.73 -9.21 22.65
CA THR A 257 7.02 -8.88 21.98
C THR A 257 6.90 -8.67 20.46
N GLY A 258 5.68 -8.78 19.89
CA GLY A 258 5.41 -8.62 18.47
C GLY A 258 4.41 -9.63 17.91
N CYS A 259 3.67 -9.20 16.87
CA CYS A 259 2.87 -10.07 16.01
C CYS A 259 3.26 -9.86 14.54
N ALA A 260 3.16 -10.93 13.77
CA ALA A 260 3.25 -10.89 12.32
C ALA A 260 1.91 -11.28 11.69
N THR A 261 1.59 -10.70 10.53
CA THR A 261 0.41 -11.08 9.74
C THR A 261 0.76 -11.19 8.26
N THR A 262 0.09 -12.11 7.57
CA THR A 262 0.13 -12.23 6.11
C THR A 262 -1.18 -12.80 5.57
N VAL A 263 -1.38 -12.74 4.26
CA VAL A 263 -2.58 -13.21 3.58
C VAL A 263 -2.18 -14.06 2.38
N ASP A 264 -2.81 -15.22 2.23
CA ASP A 264 -2.53 -16.11 1.10
C ASP A 264 -3.32 -15.74 -0.17
N SER A 265 -3.05 -16.46 -1.27
CA SER A 265 -3.72 -16.24 -2.55
C SER A 265 -5.23 -16.56 -2.55
N GLN A 266 -5.73 -17.25 -1.52
CA GLN A 266 -7.15 -17.53 -1.30
C GLN A 266 -7.82 -16.49 -0.40
N GLY A 267 -7.04 -15.55 0.13
CA GLY A 267 -7.48 -14.50 1.03
C GLY A 267 -7.55 -14.89 2.49
N ARG A 268 -7.05 -16.08 2.88
CA ARG A 268 -7.01 -16.51 4.29
C ARG A 268 -5.93 -15.74 5.02
N ILE A 269 -6.23 -15.41 6.27
CA ILE A 269 -5.41 -14.52 7.10
C ILE A 269 -4.60 -15.37 8.06
N TYR A 270 -3.31 -15.11 8.15
CA TYR A 270 -2.41 -15.80 9.06
C TYR A 270 -1.81 -14.82 10.05
N ILE A 271 -1.72 -15.22 11.31
CA ILE A 271 -1.14 -14.44 12.40
C ILE A 271 -0.17 -15.35 13.17
N ALA A 272 0.96 -14.80 13.56
CA ALA A 272 1.89 -15.46 14.46
C ALA A 272 2.39 -14.49 15.53
N GLY A 273 2.75 -15.03 16.69
CA GLY A 273 3.25 -14.28 17.83
C GLY A 273 3.69 -15.22 18.95
N MET A 274 3.64 -14.75 20.18
CA MET A 274 3.87 -15.53 21.40
C MET A 274 2.63 -15.58 22.28
N THR A 275 2.54 -16.59 23.13
CA THR A 275 1.52 -16.73 24.16
C THR A 275 2.12 -17.23 25.47
N GLU A 276 1.74 -16.61 26.59
CA GLU A 276 1.97 -17.13 27.95
C GLU A 276 0.71 -17.83 28.50
N SER A 277 -0.41 -17.74 27.77
CA SER A 277 -1.74 -18.15 28.21
C SER A 277 -1.89 -19.67 28.21
N VAL A 278 -2.08 -20.25 29.40
CA VAL A 278 -2.33 -21.70 29.55
C VAL A 278 -3.66 -22.16 28.92
N ASP A 279 -4.58 -21.23 28.70
CA ASP A 279 -5.90 -21.42 28.10
C ASP A 279 -6.01 -20.79 26.69
N PHE A 280 -4.88 -20.59 26.02
CA PHE A 280 -4.84 -20.08 24.65
C PHE A 280 -5.75 -20.92 23.71
N PRO A 281 -6.51 -20.29 22.79
CA PRO A 281 -7.62 -20.94 22.07
C PRO A 281 -7.16 -21.83 20.90
N THR A 282 -6.35 -22.85 21.19
CA THR A 282 -5.90 -23.84 20.20
C THR A 282 -7.06 -24.63 19.60
N THR A 283 -6.93 -25.03 18.33
CA THR A 283 -7.93 -25.85 17.65
C THR A 283 -7.62 -27.32 17.76
N SER A 284 -8.66 -28.16 17.85
CA SER A 284 -8.47 -29.62 17.87
C SER A 284 -7.83 -30.13 16.57
N GLY A 285 -6.83 -31.00 16.72
CA GLY A 285 -6.01 -31.54 15.64
C GLY A 285 -4.80 -30.68 15.30
N ALA A 286 -4.59 -29.54 15.96
CA ALA A 286 -3.40 -28.70 15.81
C ALA A 286 -2.10 -29.47 16.09
N TYR A 287 -0.97 -28.98 15.55
CA TYR A 287 0.34 -29.57 15.79
C TYR A 287 0.66 -29.69 17.29
N LEU A 288 0.39 -28.62 18.04
CA LEU A 288 0.45 -28.60 19.51
C LEU A 288 -0.81 -27.92 20.07
N GLU A 289 -1.57 -28.65 20.90
CA GLU A 289 -2.88 -28.23 21.43
C GLU A 289 -2.81 -27.61 22.84
N ALA A 290 -1.74 -27.81 23.60
CA ALA A 290 -1.65 -27.29 24.96
C ALA A 290 -0.27 -26.68 25.20
N PRO A 291 -0.20 -25.44 25.70
CA PRO A 291 1.07 -24.78 25.98
C PRO A 291 1.79 -25.51 27.13
N PRO A 292 3.12 -25.69 27.05
CA PRO A 292 3.96 -25.95 28.21
C PRO A 292 3.85 -24.78 29.20
N VAL A 293 4.47 -24.95 30.36
CA VAL A 293 4.42 -23.98 31.48
C VAL A 293 5.22 -22.68 31.24
N ASN A 294 5.53 -22.32 29.99
CA ASN A 294 6.35 -21.19 29.56
C ASN A 294 5.79 -20.54 28.28
N LEU A 295 6.44 -19.47 27.81
CA LEU A 295 6.05 -18.69 26.65
C LEU A 295 6.27 -19.48 25.35
N ASP A 296 5.22 -19.68 24.56
CA ASP A 296 5.27 -20.49 23.33
C ASP A 296 4.92 -19.64 22.11
N ALA A 297 5.46 -19.99 20.95
CA ALA A 297 5.04 -19.34 19.71
C ALA A 297 3.67 -19.87 19.30
N PHE A 298 2.80 -19.02 18.77
CA PHE A 298 1.55 -19.45 18.16
C PHE A 298 1.50 -19.13 16.67
N VAL A 299 0.70 -19.91 15.95
CA VAL A 299 0.29 -19.61 14.57
C VAL A 299 -1.22 -19.86 14.45
N ALA A 300 -1.95 -18.84 14.02
CA ALA A 300 -3.37 -18.90 13.74
C ALA A 300 -3.65 -18.62 12.27
N ARG A 301 -4.62 -19.33 11.71
CA ARG A 301 -5.22 -19.01 10.41
C ARG A 301 -6.71 -18.72 10.59
N LEU A 302 -7.17 -17.63 10.00
CA LEU A 302 -8.57 -17.26 9.95
C LEU A 302 -9.12 -17.38 8.53
N ALA A 303 -10.43 -17.59 8.45
CA ALA A 303 -11.18 -17.47 7.21
C ALA A 303 -10.96 -16.10 6.57
N SER A 304 -11.14 -15.99 5.26
CA SER A 304 -10.87 -14.74 4.52
C SER A 304 -11.75 -13.55 4.93
N ASP A 305 -12.88 -13.82 5.58
CA ASP A 305 -13.72 -12.78 6.16
C ASP A 305 -13.30 -12.38 7.58
N GLY A 306 -12.41 -13.15 8.22
CA GLY A 306 -11.91 -12.99 9.58
C GLY A 306 -12.88 -13.43 10.68
N SER A 307 -14.01 -14.07 10.32
CA SER A 307 -15.08 -14.41 11.27
C SER A 307 -14.81 -15.66 12.13
N ALA A 308 -13.85 -16.49 11.73
CA ALA A 308 -13.56 -17.75 12.43
C ALA A 308 -12.08 -18.14 12.30
N PHE A 309 -11.54 -18.75 13.36
CA PHE A 309 -10.29 -19.49 13.30
C PHE A 309 -10.51 -20.80 12.54
N GLU A 310 -9.72 -21.02 11.49
CA GLU A 310 -9.67 -22.29 10.77
C GLU A 310 -8.69 -23.26 11.45
N TYR A 311 -7.56 -22.74 11.94
CA TYR A 311 -6.71 -23.43 12.90
C TYR A 311 -5.98 -22.44 13.81
N VAL A 312 -5.60 -22.89 15.00
CA VAL A 312 -4.71 -22.22 15.96
C VAL A 312 -3.84 -23.30 16.56
N THR A 313 -2.53 -23.18 16.39
CA THR A 313 -1.54 -24.12 16.92
C THR A 313 -0.44 -23.40 17.68
N LEU A 314 0.19 -24.11 18.59
CA LEU A 314 1.43 -23.69 19.23
C LEU A 314 2.65 -24.31 18.53
N LEU A 315 3.81 -23.71 18.78
CA LEU A 315 5.13 -24.10 18.29
C LEU A 315 6.17 -23.70 19.34
N GLY A 316 6.85 -24.67 19.93
CA GLY A 316 7.85 -24.43 20.96
C GLY A 316 8.34 -25.72 21.61
N GLY A 317 9.28 -25.56 22.52
CA GLY A 317 9.83 -26.58 23.39
C GLY A 317 9.45 -26.32 24.85
N ALA A 318 10.36 -26.58 25.77
CA ALA A 318 10.11 -26.48 27.20
C ALA A 318 10.40 -25.09 27.79
N LEU A 319 11.04 -24.18 27.07
CA LEU A 319 11.40 -22.81 27.48
C LEU A 319 10.70 -21.79 26.57
N ASP A 320 11.22 -20.56 26.52
CA ASP A 320 10.56 -19.44 25.84
C ASP A 320 10.80 -19.50 24.32
N ASP A 321 9.72 -19.36 23.55
CA ASP A 321 9.68 -19.50 22.09
C ASP A 321 8.80 -18.41 21.46
N THR A 322 9.33 -17.60 20.55
CA THR A 322 8.59 -16.46 19.96
C THR A 322 8.61 -16.52 18.44
N ALA A 323 7.43 -16.45 17.80
CA ALA A 323 7.34 -16.16 16.37
C ALA A 323 7.37 -14.64 16.14
N ARG A 324 8.36 -14.15 15.39
CA ARG A 324 8.55 -12.72 15.11
C ARG A 324 8.12 -12.32 13.69
N ALA A 325 8.27 -13.24 12.74
CA ALA A 325 7.99 -12.98 11.34
C ALA A 325 7.25 -14.16 10.69
N LEU A 326 6.39 -13.83 9.73
CA LEU A 326 5.49 -14.78 9.10
C LEU A 326 5.37 -14.47 7.60
N ALA A 327 5.56 -15.50 6.79
CA ALA A 327 5.20 -15.52 5.38
C ALA A 327 4.32 -16.75 5.08
N VAL A 328 3.70 -16.77 3.91
CA VAL A 328 2.88 -17.89 3.45
C VAL A 328 3.28 -18.23 2.01
N ASP A 329 3.47 -19.50 1.73
CA ASP A 329 3.80 -19.97 0.39
C ASP A 329 2.55 -20.14 -0.50
N ASP A 330 2.76 -20.43 -1.78
CA ASP A 330 1.67 -20.66 -2.75
C ASP A 330 0.79 -21.88 -2.42
N ALA A 331 1.27 -22.80 -1.57
CA ALA A 331 0.53 -23.96 -1.09
C ALA A 331 -0.32 -23.64 0.16
N GLY A 332 -0.19 -22.44 0.73
CA GLY A 332 -0.85 -22.03 1.97
C GLY A 332 -0.18 -22.56 3.24
N CYS A 333 1.10 -22.95 3.16
CA CYS A 333 1.91 -23.34 4.31
C CYS A 333 2.48 -22.09 4.97
N ALA A 334 2.33 -21.99 6.29
CA ALA A 334 2.92 -20.90 7.06
C ALA A 334 4.42 -21.14 7.23
N VAL A 335 5.23 -20.12 6.92
CA VAL A 335 6.68 -20.09 7.13
C VAL A 335 6.98 -19.04 8.19
N ILE A 336 7.54 -19.51 9.30
CA ILE A 336 7.73 -18.75 10.52
C ILE A 336 9.23 -18.58 10.75
N ALA A 337 9.65 -17.36 11.03
CA ALA A 337 10.93 -17.09 11.66
C ALA A 337 10.72 -16.50 13.05
N GLY A 338 11.56 -16.92 13.98
CA GLY A 338 11.41 -16.58 15.38
C GLY A 338 12.69 -16.84 16.15
N ASN A 339 12.59 -16.81 17.47
CA ASN A 339 13.69 -17.12 18.37
C ASN A 339 13.24 -18.08 19.46
N THR A 340 14.16 -18.92 19.94
CA THR A 340 13.90 -19.98 20.89
C THR A 340 15.02 -20.06 21.91
N THR A 341 14.68 -20.25 23.17
CA THR A 341 15.64 -20.62 24.22
C THR A 341 15.59 -22.13 24.53
N SER A 342 14.73 -22.86 23.83
CA SER A 342 14.40 -24.25 24.08
C SER A 342 15.38 -25.21 23.42
N ASP A 343 16.19 -25.92 24.22
CA ASP A 343 17.05 -27.02 23.75
C ASP A 343 16.27 -28.15 23.05
N ASP A 344 14.98 -28.30 23.37
CA ASP A 344 14.05 -29.28 22.82
C ASP A 344 13.08 -28.71 21.79
N PHE A 345 13.37 -27.51 21.23
CA PHE A 345 12.59 -26.95 20.13
C PHE A 345 12.46 -27.95 18.98
N PRO A 346 11.25 -28.13 18.42
CA PRO A 346 11.00 -29.24 17.50
C PRO A 346 11.63 -29.03 16.13
N THR A 347 12.63 -29.85 15.77
CA THR A 347 13.28 -29.83 14.44
C THR A 347 12.94 -31.05 13.57
N THR A 348 12.99 -30.89 12.25
CA THR A 348 12.69 -31.97 11.30
C THR A 348 13.93 -32.78 10.90
N PRO A 349 13.81 -34.08 10.58
CA PRO A 349 14.92 -34.85 10.02
C PRO A 349 15.48 -34.21 8.74
N GLY A 350 16.80 -34.10 8.66
CA GLY A 350 17.47 -33.50 7.50
C GLY A 350 17.50 -31.98 7.50
N ALA A 351 16.91 -31.30 8.49
CA ALA A 351 17.02 -29.84 8.61
C ALA A 351 18.48 -29.35 8.68
N PHE A 352 18.69 -28.08 8.31
CA PHE A 352 19.99 -27.40 8.31
C PHE A 352 20.77 -27.59 9.62
N ASP A 353 20.14 -27.26 10.74
CA ASP A 353 20.62 -27.50 12.10
C ASP A 353 19.49 -28.01 12.99
N ARG A 354 19.84 -28.94 13.87
CA ARG A 354 18.95 -29.65 14.78
C ARG A 354 19.40 -29.56 16.24
N THR A 355 20.41 -28.73 16.52
CA THR A 355 21.01 -28.61 17.84
C THR A 355 21.05 -27.13 18.23
N HIS A 356 20.39 -26.81 19.34
CA HIS A 356 20.58 -25.54 20.03
C HIS A 356 22.03 -25.49 20.56
N SER A 357 22.85 -24.56 20.08
CA SER A 357 24.32 -24.64 20.22
C SER A 357 24.88 -23.82 21.38
N ASP A 358 24.04 -23.50 22.35
CA ASP A 358 24.31 -22.49 23.36
C ASP A 358 24.84 -22.99 24.70
N THR A 359 25.68 -22.18 25.34
CA THR A 359 26.29 -22.50 26.64
C THR A 359 25.72 -21.74 27.84
N TYR A 360 24.86 -20.72 27.65
CA TYR A 360 24.25 -19.96 28.76
C TYR A 360 23.00 -19.12 28.39
N TYR A 361 21.81 -19.74 28.28
CA TYR A 361 20.50 -19.09 28.01
C TYR A 361 20.42 -17.97 26.92
N PRO A 362 21.09 -18.06 25.77
CA PRO A 362 20.81 -17.19 24.62
C PRO A 362 19.61 -17.72 23.84
N ASP A 363 19.03 -16.86 22.99
CA ASP A 363 18.01 -17.27 22.02
C ASP A 363 18.69 -17.66 20.70
N ASP A 364 18.42 -18.82 20.12
CA ASP A 364 18.73 -19.08 18.72
C ASP A 364 17.56 -18.67 17.83
N ALA A 365 17.85 -18.16 16.63
CA ALA A 365 16.79 -17.99 15.65
C ALA A 365 16.33 -19.37 15.14
N PHE A 366 15.06 -19.49 14.76
CA PHE A 366 14.54 -20.68 14.10
C PHE A 366 13.81 -20.33 12.81
N ILE A 367 13.70 -21.31 11.93
CA ILE A 367 12.80 -21.29 10.78
C ILE A 367 11.95 -22.55 10.81
N THR A 368 10.63 -22.38 10.75
CA THR A 368 9.66 -23.48 10.75
C THR A 368 8.66 -23.31 9.61
N ILE A 369 8.32 -24.41 8.92
CA ILE A 369 7.25 -24.51 7.94
C ILE A 369 6.19 -25.46 8.49
N LEU A 370 4.98 -24.94 8.72
CA LEU A 370 3.81 -25.75 9.03
C LEU A 370 3.13 -26.19 7.74
N ASN A 371 2.57 -27.40 7.72
CA ASN A 371 1.68 -27.78 6.64
C ASN A 371 0.46 -26.84 6.60
N SER A 372 -0.23 -26.80 5.46
CA SER A 372 -1.37 -25.90 5.26
C SER A 372 -2.56 -26.15 6.19
N GLU A 373 -2.59 -27.23 6.98
CA GLU A 373 -3.64 -27.48 7.97
C GLU A 373 -3.20 -27.14 9.40
N GLY A 374 -1.96 -26.68 9.62
CA GLY A 374 -1.43 -26.38 10.95
C GLY A 374 -1.24 -27.60 11.85
N THR A 375 -1.11 -28.80 11.26
CA THR A 375 -1.12 -30.10 11.99
C THR A 375 0.23 -30.82 12.02
N ALA A 376 1.21 -30.39 11.21
CA ALA A 376 2.53 -31.00 11.16
C ALA A 376 3.60 -30.02 10.67
N LEU A 377 4.84 -30.22 11.10
CA LEU A 377 6.02 -29.54 10.57
C LEU A 377 6.45 -30.20 9.25
N LEU A 378 6.61 -29.40 8.20
CA LEU A 378 7.22 -29.81 6.93
C LEU A 378 8.73 -29.62 6.96
N TYR A 379 9.19 -28.56 7.63
CA TYR A 379 10.59 -28.24 7.85
C TYR A 379 10.73 -27.46 9.16
N SER A 380 11.75 -27.72 9.97
CA SER A 380 12.09 -26.88 11.11
C SER A 380 13.55 -27.02 11.50
N THR A 381 14.23 -25.89 11.67
CA THR A 381 15.67 -25.78 11.91
C THR A 381 15.99 -24.66 12.89
N PHE A 382 17.10 -24.79 13.62
CA PHE A 382 17.80 -23.64 14.20
C PHE A 382 18.58 -22.89 13.12
N LEU A 383 18.85 -21.60 13.35
CA LEU A 383 19.68 -20.73 12.54
C LEU A 383 20.43 -19.75 13.48
N GLY A 384 21.60 -20.16 13.94
CA GLY A 384 22.37 -19.38 14.89
C GLY A 384 23.72 -20.01 15.18
N GLY A 385 24.41 -19.43 16.16
CA GLY A 385 25.74 -19.77 16.59
C GLY A 385 25.79 -20.26 18.05
N ASP A 386 26.69 -19.71 18.86
CA ASP A 386 26.88 -20.08 20.27
C ASP A 386 26.47 -18.97 21.26
N SER A 387 25.67 -18.01 20.79
CA SER A 387 25.17 -16.83 21.47
C SER A 387 23.81 -16.42 20.86
N THR A 388 23.21 -15.33 21.34
CA THR A 388 21.89 -14.89 20.92
C THR A 388 21.84 -14.53 19.42
N ASP A 389 20.92 -15.11 18.67
CA ASP A 389 20.61 -14.78 17.29
C ASP A 389 19.09 -14.60 17.14
N LEU A 390 18.66 -13.48 16.55
CA LEU A 390 17.25 -13.09 16.49
C LEU A 390 16.81 -12.90 15.05
N ALA A 391 15.95 -13.77 14.52
CA ALA A 391 15.30 -13.54 13.24
C ALA A 391 14.12 -12.57 13.38
N LYS A 392 14.14 -11.46 12.63
CA LYS A 392 13.16 -10.36 12.76
C LYS A 392 12.26 -10.17 11.54
N ALA A 393 12.72 -10.56 10.35
CA ALA A 393 11.91 -10.50 9.13
C ALA A 393 12.18 -11.68 8.21
N ILE A 394 11.16 -12.07 7.46
CA ILE A 394 11.16 -13.21 6.55
C ILE A 394 10.48 -12.85 5.22
N ALA A 395 10.99 -13.42 4.13
CA ALA A 395 10.36 -13.38 2.80
C ALA A 395 10.57 -14.72 2.08
N ILE A 396 9.73 -15.01 1.10
CA ILE A 396 9.80 -16.24 0.31
C ILE A 396 9.80 -15.87 -1.18
N ASP A 397 10.66 -16.49 -1.97
CA ASP A 397 10.62 -16.33 -3.43
C ASP A 397 9.70 -17.37 -4.10
N SER A 398 9.43 -17.19 -5.40
CA SER A 398 8.61 -18.14 -6.17
C SER A 398 9.21 -19.55 -6.32
N SER A 399 10.47 -19.76 -5.93
CA SER A 399 11.10 -21.08 -5.90
C SER A 399 10.96 -21.77 -4.54
N GLY A 400 10.40 -21.08 -3.54
CA GLY A 400 10.27 -21.57 -2.17
C GLY A 400 11.52 -21.36 -1.32
N HIS A 401 12.50 -20.57 -1.78
CA HIS A 401 13.63 -20.20 -0.93
C HIS A 401 13.19 -19.19 0.13
N ILE A 402 13.71 -19.38 1.34
CA ILE A 402 13.38 -18.58 2.51
C ILE A 402 14.50 -17.58 2.74
N PHE A 403 14.16 -16.30 2.73
CA PHE A 403 15.03 -15.18 3.01
C PHE A 403 14.76 -14.70 4.42
N VAL A 404 15.80 -14.54 5.24
CA VAL A 404 15.68 -14.13 6.64
C VAL A 404 16.75 -13.13 7.00
N THR A 405 16.39 -12.15 7.82
CA THR A 405 17.32 -11.15 8.37
C THR A 405 17.03 -10.91 9.85
N GLY A 406 18.00 -10.33 10.54
CA GLY A 406 17.93 -10.17 11.98
C GLY A 406 19.20 -9.62 12.59
N ALA A 407 19.41 -9.93 13.87
CA ALA A 407 20.61 -9.58 14.62
C ALA A 407 21.31 -10.85 15.09
N ALA A 408 22.62 -10.91 14.93
CA ALA A 408 23.48 -12.00 15.39
C ALA A 408 24.47 -11.47 16.43
N LEU A 409 24.40 -12.00 17.65
CA LEU A 409 25.39 -11.76 18.70
C LEU A 409 26.43 -12.89 18.76
N SER A 410 26.25 -13.90 17.90
CA SER A 410 27.14 -15.04 17.72
C SER A 410 28.31 -14.69 16.80
N GLY A 411 29.53 -15.00 17.24
CA GLY A 411 30.75 -14.86 16.41
C GLY A 411 30.93 -15.97 15.36
N ASN A 412 30.09 -17.00 15.45
CA ASN A 412 30.08 -18.21 14.62
C ASN A 412 28.75 -18.41 13.88
N PHE A 413 27.96 -17.34 13.68
CA PHE A 413 26.73 -17.39 12.88
C PHE A 413 27.01 -18.06 11.51
N PRO A 414 26.09 -18.88 10.99
CA PRO A 414 26.32 -19.61 9.75
C PRO A 414 26.54 -18.70 8.54
N THR A 415 27.75 -18.75 7.96
CA THR A 415 28.08 -18.02 6.73
C THR A 415 28.55 -18.93 5.59
N THR A 416 28.26 -18.53 4.36
CA THR A 416 28.64 -19.31 3.16
C THR A 416 29.95 -18.83 2.54
N ALA A 417 30.59 -19.70 1.76
CA ALA A 417 31.79 -19.34 1.04
C ALA A 417 31.49 -18.26 0.00
N GLY A 418 32.26 -17.17 0.01
CA GLY A 418 32.04 -16.04 -0.89
C GLY A 418 30.92 -15.09 -0.46
N ALA A 419 30.34 -15.25 0.73
CA ALA A 419 29.40 -14.26 1.28
C ALA A 419 30.03 -12.86 1.41
N PHE A 420 29.17 -11.83 1.47
CA PHE A 420 29.54 -10.42 1.58
C PHE A 420 30.52 -10.17 2.75
N ASP A 421 30.15 -10.65 3.94
CA ASP A 421 31.01 -10.72 5.11
C ASP A 421 30.81 -12.04 5.86
N ARG A 422 31.92 -12.59 6.34
CA ARG A 422 32.00 -13.85 7.08
C ARG A 422 32.58 -13.67 8.49
N SER A 423 32.83 -12.43 8.88
CA SER A 423 33.44 -12.08 10.16
C SER A 423 32.45 -11.31 11.00
N TYR A 424 32.38 -11.70 12.27
CA TYR A 424 31.73 -10.91 13.30
C TYR A 424 32.66 -9.76 13.71
N ASN A 425 32.20 -8.53 13.56
CA ASN A 425 33.06 -7.33 13.63
C ASN A 425 32.93 -6.39 14.86
N PRO A 426 32.16 -6.67 15.93
CA PRO A 426 32.09 -5.73 17.04
C PRO A 426 33.39 -5.69 17.89
N PRO A 427 33.78 -4.50 18.38
CA PRO A 427 35.00 -4.30 19.16
C PRO A 427 34.92 -4.88 20.57
N ALA A 428 33.72 -5.11 21.12
CA ALA A 428 33.55 -5.64 22.48
C ALA A 428 33.20 -7.14 22.48
N PRO A 429 33.80 -7.93 23.39
CA PRO A 429 33.62 -9.39 23.39
C PRO A 429 32.25 -9.88 23.87
N GLN A 430 31.31 -9.00 24.29
CA GLN A 430 29.96 -9.39 24.74
C GLN A 430 28.95 -8.24 24.58
N GLY A 431 27.77 -8.56 24.05
CA GLY A 431 26.55 -7.72 24.11
C GLY A 431 26.30 -6.83 22.91
N GLU A 432 27.27 -6.72 21.99
CA GLU A 432 27.05 -6.05 20.71
C GLU A 432 26.49 -7.05 19.67
N SER A 433 25.85 -6.61 18.58
CA SER A 433 25.35 -7.48 17.50
C SER A 433 25.71 -6.98 16.11
N ASP A 434 26.05 -7.87 15.17
CA ASP A 434 26.00 -7.55 13.74
C ASP A 434 24.59 -7.90 13.22
N ALA A 435 24.08 -7.21 12.20
CA ALA A 435 22.91 -7.74 11.49
C ALA A 435 23.33 -8.98 10.68
N PHE A 436 22.38 -9.87 10.38
CA PHE A 436 22.63 -10.99 9.47
C PHE A 436 21.63 -11.04 8.32
N PHE A 437 22.02 -11.72 7.26
CA PHE A 437 21.11 -12.13 6.19
C PHE A 437 21.42 -13.55 5.73
N ALA A 438 20.40 -14.38 5.62
CA ALA A 438 20.51 -15.75 5.15
C ALA A 438 19.41 -16.12 4.15
N VAL A 439 19.74 -17.07 3.27
CA VAL A 439 18.82 -17.67 2.30
C VAL A 439 18.90 -19.18 2.45
N LEU A 440 17.75 -19.83 2.65
CA LEU A 440 17.64 -21.27 2.82
C LEU A 440 16.75 -21.91 1.75
N SER A 441 17.12 -23.13 1.33
CA SER A 441 16.25 -24.08 0.62
C SER A 441 15.78 -25.14 1.62
N PRO A 442 14.50 -25.18 2.01
CA PRO A 442 14.01 -26.09 3.05
C PRO A 442 13.78 -27.53 2.54
N ASP A 443 14.78 -28.10 1.86
CA ASP A 443 14.69 -29.40 1.18
C ASP A 443 15.03 -30.59 2.09
N GLY A 444 15.58 -30.35 3.28
CA GLY A 444 16.01 -31.39 4.21
C GLY A 444 17.34 -32.03 3.82
N ASN A 445 18.25 -31.26 3.22
CA ASN A 445 19.59 -31.71 2.79
C ASN A 445 20.70 -31.33 3.79
N GLY A 446 20.35 -31.06 5.05
CA GLY A 446 21.27 -30.70 6.12
C GLY A 446 21.93 -29.36 5.84
N THR A 447 23.24 -29.25 6.06
CA THR A 447 23.98 -27.99 5.87
C THR A 447 23.95 -27.43 4.44
N SER A 448 23.51 -28.22 3.44
CA SER A 448 23.32 -27.74 2.06
C SER A 448 22.05 -26.91 1.88
N ASP A 449 21.15 -26.91 2.86
CA ASP A 449 19.94 -26.09 2.86
C ASP A 449 20.28 -24.60 3.02
N LEU A 450 21.42 -24.24 3.62
CA LEU A 450 21.90 -22.85 3.66
C LEU A 450 22.55 -22.46 2.32
N LEU A 451 21.80 -21.73 1.50
CA LEU A 451 22.26 -21.26 0.19
C LEU A 451 23.16 -20.03 0.30
N TYR A 452 22.86 -19.14 1.24
CA TYR A 452 23.61 -17.92 1.50
C TYR A 452 23.52 -17.56 2.98
N GLY A 453 24.61 -17.05 3.56
CA GLY A 453 24.64 -16.55 4.93
C GLY A 453 25.77 -15.54 5.09
N THR A 454 25.46 -14.35 5.60
CA THR A 454 26.41 -13.24 5.76
C THR A 454 26.13 -12.44 7.02
N TYR A 455 27.17 -11.85 7.59
CA TYR A 455 27.02 -10.69 8.48
C TYR A 455 26.82 -9.40 7.67
N ILE A 456 26.22 -8.41 8.30
CA ILE A 456 26.00 -7.05 7.84
C ILE A 456 26.26 -6.13 9.03
N GLY A 457 27.41 -5.47 9.06
CA GLY A 457 27.74 -4.57 10.14
C GLY A 457 29.19 -4.17 10.17
N SER A 458 29.60 -3.58 11.28
CA SER A 458 30.98 -3.17 11.50
C SER A 458 31.32 -3.10 12.99
N GLY A 459 31.89 -1.98 13.45
CA GLY A 459 32.51 -1.89 14.76
C GLY A 459 31.57 -1.50 15.91
N ALA A 460 30.27 -1.76 15.83
CA ALA A 460 29.27 -1.45 16.85
C ALA A 460 27.96 -2.24 16.61
N ASP A 461 26.85 -1.84 17.23
CA ASP A 461 25.56 -2.54 17.14
C ASP A 461 24.82 -2.29 15.83
N GLU A 462 24.41 -3.38 15.19
CA GLU A 462 23.54 -3.46 14.05
C GLU A 462 22.37 -4.42 14.27
N SER A 463 21.19 -4.01 13.81
CA SER A 463 20.00 -4.85 13.79
C SER A 463 19.20 -4.61 12.51
N ALA A 464 19.01 -5.64 11.69
CA ALA A 464 18.09 -5.60 10.57
C ALA A 464 16.66 -5.95 11.02
N SER A 465 15.69 -5.12 10.63
CA SER A 465 14.30 -5.22 11.07
C SER A 465 13.33 -5.38 9.90
N GLY A 466 13.64 -4.79 8.74
CA GLY A 466 12.82 -4.87 7.53
C GLY A 466 13.49 -5.70 6.43
N LEU A 467 12.70 -6.51 5.72
CA LEU A 467 13.14 -7.29 4.57
C LEU A 467 12.08 -7.27 3.47
N ALA A 468 12.52 -6.98 2.24
CA ALA A 468 11.75 -7.21 1.02
C ALA A 468 12.65 -7.83 -0.04
N VAL A 469 12.11 -8.68 -0.92
CA VAL A 469 12.89 -9.39 -1.94
C VAL A 469 12.30 -9.09 -3.31
N ASP A 470 13.16 -8.68 -4.25
CA ASP A 470 12.71 -8.45 -5.64
C ASP A 470 12.59 -9.76 -6.43
N THR A 471 11.95 -9.70 -7.59
CA THR A 471 11.74 -10.88 -8.46
C THR A 471 13.03 -11.51 -9.00
N THR A 472 14.18 -10.86 -8.80
CA THR A 472 15.50 -11.40 -9.18
C THR A 472 16.24 -12.00 -7.99
N GLY A 473 15.64 -12.01 -6.80
CA GLY A 473 16.22 -12.56 -5.58
C GLY A 473 17.15 -11.61 -4.84
N ASN A 474 17.15 -10.30 -5.16
CA ASN A 474 17.90 -9.34 -4.34
C ASN A 474 17.09 -8.96 -3.11
N ALA A 475 17.76 -8.93 -1.96
CA ALA A 475 17.18 -8.48 -0.70
C ALA A 475 17.38 -6.98 -0.50
N PHE A 476 16.31 -6.29 -0.14
CA PHE A 476 16.31 -4.93 0.38
C PHE A 476 16.12 -5.02 1.89
N ILE A 477 17.09 -4.51 2.64
CA ILE A 477 17.16 -4.69 4.10
C ILE A 477 17.28 -3.33 4.77
N SER A 478 16.34 -3.04 5.67
CA SER A 478 16.41 -1.85 6.53
C SER A 478 16.67 -2.24 7.99
N GLY A 479 17.29 -1.33 8.72
CA GLY A 479 17.59 -1.56 10.13
C GLY A 479 18.16 -0.33 10.83
N THR A 480 18.82 -0.58 11.95
CA THR A 480 19.53 0.42 12.75
C THR A 480 20.98 0.02 12.89
N THR A 481 21.86 1.01 12.88
CA THR A 481 23.29 0.86 13.16
C THR A 481 23.77 1.97 14.07
N SER A 482 24.71 1.64 14.97
CA SER A 482 25.52 2.61 15.74
C SER A 482 26.96 2.69 15.22
N SER A 483 27.28 1.93 14.16
CA SER A 483 28.60 1.89 13.56
C SER A 483 28.87 3.11 12.71
N THR A 484 29.83 3.92 13.16
CA THR A 484 30.36 5.04 12.36
C THR A 484 31.00 4.62 11.03
N ASN A 485 31.32 3.33 10.89
CA ASN A 485 31.93 2.71 9.73
C ASN A 485 31.06 1.59 9.11
N PHE A 486 29.73 1.64 9.29
CA PHE A 486 28.79 0.74 8.61
C PHE A 486 29.04 0.70 7.09
N PRO A 487 28.93 -0.47 6.44
CA PRO A 487 29.23 -0.59 5.02
C PRO A 487 28.25 0.22 4.16
N THR A 488 28.72 1.35 3.62
CA THR A 488 28.01 2.16 2.62
C THR A 488 28.71 2.10 1.26
N THR A 489 27.97 2.42 0.20
CA THR A 489 28.50 2.40 -1.17
C THR A 489 28.69 3.80 -1.73
N SER A 490 29.71 3.98 -2.58
CA SER A 490 29.95 5.25 -3.26
C SER A 490 28.74 5.66 -4.12
N GLY A 491 28.24 6.88 -3.92
CA GLY A 491 27.09 7.41 -4.66
C GLY A 491 25.74 7.11 -4.01
N ALA A 492 25.71 6.44 -2.85
CA ALA A 492 24.53 6.39 -1.99
C ALA A 492 24.14 7.79 -1.51
N TRP A 493 22.87 7.94 -1.13
CA TRP A 493 22.27 9.17 -0.61
C TRP A 493 23.06 9.73 0.57
N ASP A 494 23.35 8.88 1.55
CA ASP A 494 24.17 9.22 2.70
C ASP A 494 25.18 8.11 3.02
N THR A 495 26.43 8.53 3.19
CA THR A 495 27.57 7.68 3.55
C THR A 495 28.19 8.08 4.88
N THR A 496 27.52 8.93 5.66
CA THR A 496 28.01 9.48 6.92
C THR A 496 27.07 9.10 8.04
N HIS A 497 27.58 8.38 9.04
CA HIS A 497 26.85 8.16 10.28
C HIS A 497 26.75 9.47 11.07
N ASN A 498 25.54 9.85 11.45
CA ASN A 498 25.24 10.99 12.29
C ASN A 498 24.53 10.51 13.58
N GLY A 499 24.45 11.38 14.61
CA GLY A 499 23.76 11.01 15.85
C GLY A 499 24.40 9.85 16.63
N ASN A 500 23.60 9.15 17.46
CA ASN A 500 24.06 7.93 18.14
C ASN A 500 23.72 6.65 17.36
N THR A 501 22.60 6.65 16.65
CA THR A 501 22.18 5.56 15.77
C THR A 501 21.52 6.12 14.54
N ASP A 502 21.88 5.61 13.37
CA ASP A 502 21.19 5.90 12.11
C ASP A 502 20.36 4.69 11.67
N ALA A 503 19.26 4.96 10.97
CA ALA A 503 18.66 3.92 10.15
C ALA A 503 19.56 3.63 8.94
N PHE A 504 19.52 2.40 8.42
CA PHE A 504 20.16 2.06 7.16
C PHE A 504 19.18 1.42 6.19
N ILE A 505 19.52 1.45 4.91
CA ILE A 505 18.88 0.68 3.85
C ILE A 505 19.96 0.17 2.90
N LEU A 506 19.90 -1.10 2.55
CA LEU A 506 20.82 -1.71 1.59
C LEU A 506 20.11 -2.65 0.64
N LYS A 507 20.77 -2.91 -0.50
CA LYS A 507 20.38 -3.95 -1.45
C LYS A 507 21.51 -4.94 -1.63
N LEU A 508 21.22 -6.22 -1.40
CA LEU A 508 22.16 -7.32 -1.46
C LEU A 508 21.71 -8.38 -2.46
N SER A 509 22.62 -8.80 -3.32
CA SER A 509 22.46 -9.94 -4.24
C SER A 509 23.19 -11.15 -3.66
N PRO A 510 22.50 -12.20 -3.18
CA PRO A 510 23.13 -13.36 -2.52
C PRO A 510 23.80 -14.33 -3.51
N GLY A 511 24.80 -13.85 -4.26
CA GLY A 511 25.45 -14.61 -5.32
C GLY A 511 26.76 -15.30 -4.91
N GLY A 512 27.31 -14.97 -3.74
CA GLY A 512 28.58 -15.51 -3.27
C GLY A 512 29.80 -14.85 -3.94
N ASN A 513 29.69 -13.56 -4.29
CA ASN A 513 30.72 -12.79 -4.98
C ASN A 513 31.53 -11.86 -4.06
N GLY A 514 31.52 -12.12 -2.75
CA GLY A 514 32.17 -11.33 -1.72
C GLY A 514 31.54 -9.94 -1.61
N THR A 515 32.37 -8.91 -1.48
CA THR A 515 31.89 -7.53 -1.34
C THR A 515 31.06 -7.02 -2.53
N ALA A 516 31.12 -7.69 -3.70
CA ALA A 516 30.29 -7.36 -4.86
C ALA A 516 28.82 -7.79 -4.71
N ASP A 517 28.48 -8.59 -3.70
CA ASP A 517 27.10 -8.92 -3.37
C ASP A 517 26.33 -7.71 -2.82
N LEU A 518 27.01 -6.75 -2.18
CA LEU A 518 26.41 -5.48 -1.77
C LEU A 518 26.29 -4.54 -2.98
N LEU A 519 25.09 -4.40 -3.52
CA LEU A 519 24.83 -3.60 -4.73
C LEU A 519 24.84 -2.11 -4.41
N TRP A 520 24.17 -1.72 -3.33
CA TRP A 520 24.22 -0.39 -2.75
C TRP A 520 23.84 -0.43 -1.27
N SER A 521 24.27 0.58 -0.50
CA SER A 521 23.95 0.76 0.92
C SER A 521 24.09 2.22 1.32
N SER A 522 23.11 2.72 2.07
CA SER A 522 23.00 4.11 2.52
C SER A 522 22.58 4.19 3.98
N PHE A 523 23.04 5.21 4.68
CA PHE A 523 22.37 5.69 5.89
C PHE A 523 21.07 6.42 5.54
N LEU A 524 20.18 6.48 6.52
CA LEU A 524 18.94 7.26 6.57
C LEU A 524 18.81 7.86 7.99
N GLY A 525 19.46 9.00 8.22
CA GLY A 525 19.43 9.64 9.52
C GLY A 525 20.02 11.05 9.52
N HIS A 526 20.13 11.63 10.70
CA HIS A 526 20.77 12.91 10.92
C HIS A 526 21.25 13.07 12.38
N SER A 527 21.05 14.23 13.01
CA SER A 527 21.72 14.56 14.28
C SER A 527 21.26 13.77 15.52
N GLY A 528 20.20 13.00 15.39
CA GLY A 528 19.46 12.31 16.44
C GLY A 528 19.56 10.79 16.34
N ASP A 529 18.54 10.09 16.80
CA ASP A 529 18.46 8.64 16.76
C ASP A 529 17.38 8.21 15.76
N GLU A 530 17.77 7.35 14.81
CA GLU A 530 16.90 6.80 13.77
C GLU A 530 16.85 5.27 13.76
N SER A 531 15.68 4.73 13.43
CA SER A 531 15.50 3.29 13.21
C SER A 531 14.66 2.98 11.98
N GLY A 532 15.15 2.09 11.10
CA GLY A 532 14.46 1.63 9.90
C GLY A 532 13.69 0.33 10.14
N THR A 533 12.44 0.45 10.60
CA THR A 533 11.61 -0.68 11.05
C THR A 533 11.16 -1.59 9.91
N ALA A 534 10.69 -1.02 8.79
CA ALA A 534 10.11 -1.79 7.69
C ALA A 534 10.52 -1.23 6.32
N VAL A 535 10.54 -2.11 5.32
CA VAL A 535 10.86 -1.77 3.93
C VAL A 535 9.89 -2.45 2.95
N ALA A 536 9.48 -1.74 1.90
CA ALA A 536 8.80 -2.32 0.75
C ALA A 536 9.45 -1.84 -0.56
N ILE A 537 9.19 -2.58 -1.65
CA ILE A 537 9.74 -2.31 -2.97
C ILE A 537 8.61 -1.80 -3.88
N GLY A 538 8.80 -0.60 -4.43
CA GLY A 538 7.89 -0.02 -5.41
C GLY A 538 8.04 -0.64 -6.81
N PRO A 539 7.11 -0.34 -7.74
CA PRO A 539 7.06 -0.93 -9.08
C PRO A 539 8.32 -0.65 -9.95
N ASP A 540 9.09 0.38 -9.63
CA ASP A 540 10.35 0.73 -10.31
C ASP A 540 11.62 0.21 -9.58
N GLY A 541 11.46 -0.67 -8.59
CA GLY A 541 12.56 -1.18 -7.76
C GLY A 541 13.06 -0.16 -6.72
N GLU A 542 12.26 0.86 -6.43
CA GLU A 542 12.54 1.92 -5.47
C GLU A 542 12.17 1.48 -4.06
N PRO A 543 13.06 1.63 -3.06
CA PRO A 543 12.75 1.26 -1.69
C PRO A 543 11.95 2.35 -0.97
N PHE A 544 10.96 1.90 -0.21
CA PHE A 544 10.19 2.71 0.73
C PHE A 544 10.50 2.21 2.14
N VAL A 545 10.97 3.10 3.01
CA VAL A 545 11.35 2.78 4.39
C VAL A 545 10.43 3.53 5.35
N LEU A 546 9.82 2.78 6.28
CA LEU A 546 9.13 3.31 7.46
C LEU A 546 10.05 3.15 8.66
N GLY A 547 10.13 4.19 9.49
CA GLY A 547 10.95 4.17 10.68
C GLY A 547 10.61 5.25 11.68
N ASN A 548 11.42 5.35 12.72
CA ASN A 548 11.32 6.35 13.77
C ASN A 548 12.51 7.31 13.73
N THR A 549 12.28 8.58 14.09
CA THR A 549 13.35 9.57 14.22
C THR A 549 13.05 10.57 15.33
N ASN A 550 14.07 10.95 16.10
CA ASN A 550 14.02 12.14 16.97
C ASN A 550 14.80 13.34 16.38
N SER A 551 15.28 13.23 15.14
CA SER A 551 16.01 14.28 14.46
C SER A 551 15.07 15.36 13.93
N SER A 552 15.06 16.52 14.60
CA SER A 552 14.45 17.75 14.05
C SER A 552 15.06 18.23 12.72
N SER A 553 16.18 17.63 12.31
CA SER A 553 16.89 17.90 11.07
C SER A 553 16.94 16.69 10.12
N PHE A 554 16.10 15.69 10.37
CA PHE A 554 15.93 14.56 9.45
C PHE A 554 15.60 15.07 8.04
N PRO A 555 16.19 14.50 6.98
CA PRO A 555 16.02 15.01 5.64
C PRO A 555 14.58 14.82 5.14
N VAL A 556 13.93 15.92 4.75
CA VAL A 556 12.59 15.95 4.16
C VAL A 556 12.61 16.61 2.79
N THR A 557 11.67 16.24 1.92
CA THR A 557 11.57 16.78 0.56
C THR A 557 10.55 17.91 0.44
N ALA A 558 10.69 18.75 -0.59
CA ALA A 558 9.70 19.77 -0.90
C ALA A 558 8.36 19.13 -1.28
N GLY A 559 7.27 19.58 -0.67
CA GLY A 559 5.94 19.02 -0.91
C GLY A 559 5.61 17.77 -0.08
N ALA A 560 6.49 17.37 0.85
CA ALA A 560 6.19 16.36 1.85
C ALA A 560 4.94 16.71 2.67
N PHE A 561 4.23 15.68 3.13
CA PHE A 561 3.05 15.81 3.99
C PHE A 561 3.35 16.63 5.26
N ASP A 562 4.45 16.30 5.95
CA ASP A 562 4.99 17.09 7.04
C ASP A 562 6.53 17.21 6.91
N SER A 563 7.03 18.38 7.25
CA SER A 563 8.43 18.77 7.12
C SER A 563 9.09 19.08 8.48
N SER A 564 8.38 18.86 9.58
CA SER A 564 8.88 19.09 10.93
C SER A 564 8.53 17.96 11.88
N LEU A 565 9.51 17.59 12.71
CA LEU A 565 9.28 16.77 13.90
C LEU A 565 8.35 17.52 14.86
N ALA A 566 7.24 16.89 15.24
CA ALA A 566 6.23 17.45 16.12
C ALA A 566 6.41 17.03 17.60
N GLY A 567 7.10 15.92 17.86
CA GLY A 567 7.26 15.33 19.19
C GLY A 567 8.69 14.90 19.54
N ASN A 568 8.80 13.89 20.40
CA ASN A 568 10.08 13.31 20.81
C ASN A 568 10.59 12.28 19.80
N TYR A 569 9.68 11.52 19.20
CA TYR A 569 9.96 10.57 18.13
C TYR A 569 8.73 10.55 17.23
N ASP A 570 8.89 10.90 15.97
CA ASP A 570 7.83 10.76 14.98
C ASP A 570 8.18 9.61 14.04
N LEU A 571 7.19 9.16 13.25
CA LEU A 571 7.46 8.26 12.14
C LEU A 571 8.09 9.08 10.99
N PHE A 572 8.98 8.45 10.23
CA PHE A 572 9.34 8.92 8.89
C PHE A 572 8.92 7.90 7.83
N VAL A 573 8.55 8.40 6.65
CA VAL A 573 8.39 7.59 5.44
C VAL A 573 9.31 8.15 4.37
N THR A 574 10.28 7.35 3.94
CA THR A 574 11.29 7.74 2.95
C THR A 574 11.22 6.85 1.73
N ARG A 575 11.12 7.45 0.53
CA ARG A 575 11.27 6.78 -0.77
C ARG A 575 12.57 7.24 -1.41
N LEU A 576 13.43 6.30 -1.80
CA LEU A 576 14.67 6.59 -2.53
C LEU A 576 14.55 6.19 -4.00
N THR A 577 15.46 6.69 -4.83
CA THR A 577 15.70 6.13 -6.16
C THR A 577 16.13 4.66 -6.06
N SER A 578 15.96 3.88 -7.14
CA SER A 578 16.25 2.43 -7.15
C SER A 578 17.73 2.07 -6.95
N ASP A 579 18.63 3.05 -7.09
CA ASP A 579 20.05 2.97 -6.80
C ASP A 579 20.44 3.61 -5.45
N ALA A 580 19.44 4.04 -4.67
CA ALA A 580 19.58 4.76 -3.40
C ALA A 580 20.45 6.02 -3.46
N SER A 581 20.60 6.66 -4.62
CA SER A 581 21.44 7.87 -4.78
C SER A 581 20.74 9.19 -4.41
N ALA A 582 19.41 9.21 -4.36
CA ALA A 582 18.63 10.39 -4.01
C ALA A 582 17.30 10.06 -3.33
N LEU A 583 16.81 10.98 -2.49
CA LEU A 583 15.42 10.96 -2.01
C LEU A 583 14.48 11.32 -3.17
N VAL A 584 13.49 10.46 -3.40
CA VAL A 584 12.32 10.78 -4.23
C VAL A 584 11.34 11.59 -3.39
N TYR A 585 11.00 11.10 -2.20
CA TYR A 585 10.36 11.90 -1.16
C TYR A 585 10.77 11.43 0.25
N SER A 586 10.62 12.30 1.23
CA SER A 586 10.74 11.97 2.65
C SER A 586 9.86 12.91 3.47
N THR A 587 9.09 12.36 4.41
CA THR A 587 8.11 13.09 5.24
C THR A 587 8.08 12.55 6.67
N PHE A 588 7.69 13.40 7.61
CA PHE A 588 7.27 12.97 8.95
C PHE A 588 5.79 12.58 8.97
N ILE A 589 5.42 11.73 9.93
CA ILE A 589 4.04 11.44 10.35
C ILE A 589 4.06 11.28 11.88
N GLY A 590 3.52 12.24 12.62
CA GLY A 590 3.56 12.21 14.08
C GLY A 590 2.84 13.36 14.75
N GLY A 591 2.79 13.30 16.07
CA GLY A 591 2.13 14.27 16.94
C GLY A 591 3.08 14.83 18.00
N SER A 592 2.56 15.33 19.11
CA SER A 592 3.36 16.05 20.11
C SER A 592 4.17 15.17 21.07
N ASP A 593 3.99 13.85 21.04
CA ASP A 593 4.68 12.90 21.91
C ASP A 593 5.48 11.85 21.12
N ARG A 594 5.29 10.55 21.36
CA ARG A 594 6.06 9.48 20.73
C ARG A 594 5.16 8.63 19.85
N GLU A 595 5.62 8.41 18.64
CA GLU A 595 5.10 7.41 17.72
C GLU A 595 6.08 6.26 17.57
N TYR A 596 5.56 5.08 17.25
CA TYR A 596 6.31 3.84 17.12
C TYR A 596 5.89 3.16 15.81
N ALA A 597 6.87 2.91 14.93
CA ALA A 597 6.62 2.30 13.63
C ALA A 597 6.28 0.81 13.78
N GLY A 598 5.28 0.34 13.02
CA GLY A 598 4.98 -1.07 12.81
C GLY A 598 5.39 -1.53 11.41
N GLY A 599 4.46 -2.19 10.71
CA GLY A 599 4.66 -2.67 9.35
C GLY A 599 4.27 -1.65 8.27
N LEU A 600 4.73 -1.91 7.04
CA LEU A 600 4.31 -1.18 5.84
C LEU A 600 4.17 -2.15 4.65
N TYR A 601 3.25 -1.86 3.74
CA TYR A 601 3.24 -2.41 2.38
C TYR A 601 2.80 -1.34 1.38
N LEU A 602 3.00 -1.62 0.08
CA LEU A 602 2.54 -0.75 -1.00
C LEU A 602 1.38 -1.40 -1.75
N ASN A 603 0.34 -0.63 -2.06
CA ASN A 603 -0.67 -1.10 -2.99
C ASN A 603 -0.22 -0.91 -4.45
N THR A 604 -1.06 -1.34 -5.40
CA THR A 604 -0.74 -1.25 -6.84
C THR A 604 -0.65 0.18 -7.36
N ALA A 605 -1.15 1.18 -6.62
CA ALA A 605 -0.99 2.60 -6.95
C ALA A 605 0.32 3.20 -6.41
N GLY A 606 1.10 2.44 -5.63
CA GLY A 606 2.30 2.91 -4.95
C GLY A 606 2.00 3.76 -3.72
N GLU A 607 0.76 3.75 -3.23
CA GLU A 607 0.40 4.36 -1.95
C GLU A 607 1.00 3.52 -0.81
N VAL A 608 1.42 4.17 0.27
CA VAL A 608 1.99 3.51 1.45
C VAL A 608 0.88 3.20 2.43
N ILE A 609 0.72 1.93 2.78
CA ILE A 609 -0.22 1.45 3.78
C ILE A 609 0.60 0.99 4.98
N ALA A 610 0.40 1.64 6.12
CA ALA A 610 1.24 1.41 7.29
C ALA A 610 0.44 1.43 8.59
N CYS A 611 0.99 0.78 9.61
CA CYS A 611 0.48 0.80 10.97
C CYS A 611 1.59 1.10 11.98
N GLY A 612 1.20 1.29 13.23
CA GLY A 612 2.10 1.51 14.36
C GLY A 612 1.31 1.83 15.62
N GLY A 613 1.90 2.62 16.50
CA GLY A 613 1.25 3.17 17.69
C GLY A 613 1.60 4.63 17.91
N SER A 614 0.71 5.36 18.57
CA SER A 614 0.93 6.76 18.92
C SER A 614 0.48 7.04 20.34
N ARG A 615 1.33 7.77 21.08
CA ARG A 615 1.01 8.35 22.39
C ARG A 615 0.53 9.81 22.29
N SER A 616 0.38 10.29 21.06
CA SER A 616 0.05 11.68 20.78
C SER A 616 -1.45 11.87 20.59
N GLY A 617 -2.13 12.57 21.51
CA GLY A 617 -3.54 12.95 21.32
C GLY A 617 -3.82 13.87 20.11
N ASN A 618 -2.78 14.33 19.41
CA ASN A 618 -2.84 15.12 18.19
C ASN A 618 -2.18 14.43 16.98
N PHE A 619 -2.04 13.09 16.99
CA PHE A 619 -1.58 12.35 15.81
C PHE A 619 -2.41 12.74 14.56
N PRO A 620 -1.79 12.86 13.37
CA PRO A 620 -2.51 13.37 12.20
C PRO A 620 -3.59 12.39 11.73
N THR A 621 -4.87 12.74 11.89
CA THR A 621 -6.01 11.92 11.44
C THR A 621 -6.78 12.59 10.31
N THR A 622 -7.43 11.78 9.45
CA THR A 622 -8.29 12.31 8.38
C THR A 622 -9.68 12.64 8.94
N TYR A 623 -9.84 13.84 9.49
CA TYR A 623 -10.98 14.34 10.30
C TYR A 623 -12.41 14.04 9.78
N GLN A 624 -12.61 13.71 8.51
CA GLN A 624 -13.95 13.43 7.96
C GLN A 624 -14.24 11.93 7.79
N ASN A 625 -13.22 11.09 7.69
CA ASN A 625 -13.34 9.67 7.35
C ASN A 625 -12.57 8.76 8.31
N ALA A 626 -11.90 9.29 9.34
CA ALA A 626 -11.25 8.51 10.38
C ALA A 626 -12.29 7.77 11.22
N TYR A 627 -11.99 6.53 11.61
CA TYR A 627 -12.77 5.74 12.56
C TYR A 627 -12.78 6.40 13.94
N ASP A 628 -11.59 6.75 14.44
CA ASP A 628 -11.38 7.49 15.67
C ASP A 628 -10.28 8.55 15.48
N GLN A 629 -10.49 9.69 16.11
CA GLN A 629 -9.61 10.87 16.08
C GLN A 629 -9.00 11.17 17.44
N THR A 630 -9.36 10.38 18.44
CA THR A 630 -8.93 10.54 19.82
C THR A 630 -8.12 9.33 20.24
N LEU A 631 -7.05 9.61 20.96
CA LEU A 631 -6.30 8.62 21.72
C LEU A 631 -7.15 8.21 22.93
N GLY A 632 -7.51 6.94 23.02
CA GLY A 632 -8.36 6.37 24.07
C GLY A 632 -7.61 6.04 25.37
N GLY A 633 -6.34 5.64 25.27
CA GLY A 633 -5.45 5.30 26.39
C GLY A 633 -4.13 6.07 26.42
N ASP A 634 -3.05 5.39 26.84
CA ASP A 634 -1.68 5.94 26.85
C ASP A 634 -0.96 5.75 25.49
N GLU A 635 -1.40 4.79 24.69
CA GLU A 635 -0.89 4.48 23.34
C GLU A 635 -1.99 3.75 22.58
N ASP A 636 -2.39 4.23 21.41
CA ASP A 636 -3.35 3.53 20.55
C ASP A 636 -2.69 3.10 19.24
N ALA A 637 -3.19 2.01 18.66
CA ALA A 637 -2.74 1.61 17.33
C ALA A 637 -3.17 2.68 16.32
N VAL A 638 -2.27 3.01 15.41
CA VAL A 638 -2.57 3.92 14.30
C VAL A 638 -2.48 3.17 12.98
N PHE A 639 -3.36 3.51 12.06
CA PHE A 639 -3.30 3.04 10.67
C PHE A 639 -3.48 4.22 9.74
N PHE A 640 -2.61 4.31 8.75
CA PHE A 640 -2.64 5.39 7.78
C PHE A 640 -2.29 4.92 6.37
N VAL A 641 -2.79 5.69 5.41
CA VAL A 641 -2.50 5.55 4.00
C VAL A 641 -1.95 6.87 3.52
N LEU A 642 -0.68 6.87 3.10
CA LEU A 642 -0.01 8.01 2.50
C LEU A 642 -0.04 7.84 0.98
N ASP A 643 -0.31 8.92 0.25
CA ASP A 643 -0.28 8.89 -1.20
C ASP A 643 1.11 8.55 -1.77
N ALA A 644 1.12 8.15 -3.04
CA ALA A 644 2.33 7.63 -3.69
C ALA A 644 3.48 8.64 -3.84
N ASP A 645 3.20 9.95 -3.72
CA ASP A 645 4.21 11.01 -3.74
C ASP A 645 4.57 11.55 -2.35
N GLY A 646 3.94 11.01 -1.29
CA GLY A 646 4.23 11.37 0.10
C GLY A 646 3.76 12.76 0.51
N SER A 647 2.83 13.36 -0.24
CA SER A 647 2.36 14.72 -0.01
C SER A 647 1.07 14.80 0.83
N SER A 648 0.30 13.72 0.95
CA SER A 648 -0.96 13.74 1.69
C SER A 648 -1.37 12.40 2.30
N LEU A 649 -1.95 12.46 3.51
CA LEU A 649 -2.67 11.34 4.11
C LEU A 649 -4.03 11.17 3.43
N LEU A 650 -4.23 10.02 2.77
CA LEU A 650 -5.48 9.61 2.15
C LEU A 650 -6.46 9.02 3.17
N TYR A 651 -5.92 8.39 4.21
CA TYR A 651 -6.64 7.87 5.37
C TYR A 651 -5.70 7.91 6.58
N SER A 652 -6.21 8.24 7.75
CA SER A 652 -5.48 8.06 9.01
C SER A 652 -6.44 8.08 10.19
N SER A 653 -6.28 7.13 11.11
CA SER A 653 -7.16 6.95 12.27
C SER A 653 -6.46 6.24 13.42
N PHE A 654 -6.96 6.46 14.63
CA PHE A 654 -6.70 5.62 15.79
C PHE A 654 -7.58 4.37 15.78
N TYR A 655 -7.08 3.32 16.42
CA TYR A 655 -7.77 2.09 16.77
C TYR A 655 -7.25 1.60 18.13
N GLY A 656 -8.07 1.72 19.15
CA GLY A 656 -7.71 1.36 20.51
C GLY A 656 -8.90 1.51 21.46
N GLY A 657 -8.67 1.19 22.73
CA GLY A 657 -9.60 1.35 23.83
C GLY A 657 -8.97 2.20 24.93
N SER A 658 -9.19 1.83 26.18
CA SER A 658 -8.81 2.64 27.35
C SER A 658 -7.38 2.43 27.87
N GLU A 659 -6.64 1.47 27.33
CA GLU A 659 -5.28 1.08 27.75
C GLU A 659 -4.32 1.12 26.54
N GLU A 660 -3.13 0.51 26.63
CA GLU A 660 -2.16 0.49 25.52
C GLU A 660 -2.55 -0.50 24.41
N ASP A 661 -2.55 -0.04 23.16
CA ASP A 661 -2.85 -0.77 21.94
C ASP A 661 -1.81 -0.46 20.84
N PHE A 662 -1.33 -1.48 20.13
CA PHE A 662 -0.25 -1.31 19.14
C PHE A 662 -0.41 -2.20 17.91
N GLY A 663 -0.25 -1.64 16.71
CA GLY A 663 -0.24 -2.40 15.45
C GLY A 663 1.18 -2.76 15.00
N TYR A 664 1.57 -4.03 15.12
CA TYR A 664 2.92 -4.51 14.75
C TYR A 664 3.10 -4.74 13.25
N ALA A 665 2.12 -5.34 12.60
CA ALA A 665 2.25 -5.79 11.22
C ALA A 665 0.99 -5.47 10.42
N VAL A 666 1.18 -5.17 9.13
CA VAL A 666 0.09 -4.91 8.19
C VAL A 666 0.34 -5.65 6.88
N ALA A 667 -0.72 -6.25 6.34
CA ALA A 667 -0.69 -7.01 5.09
C ALA A 667 -1.85 -6.63 4.15
N PRO A 668 -1.70 -6.83 2.83
CA PRO A 668 -2.79 -6.61 1.88
C PRO A 668 -3.93 -7.61 2.12
N GLY A 669 -5.13 -7.09 2.34
CA GLY A 669 -6.34 -7.88 2.52
C GLY A 669 -6.96 -8.33 1.18
N PRO A 670 -7.83 -9.35 1.21
CA PRO A 670 -8.36 -10.00 0.01
C PRO A 670 -9.33 -9.13 -0.81
N ALA A 671 -9.89 -8.07 -0.20
CA ALA A 671 -10.82 -7.16 -0.87
C ALA A 671 -10.16 -5.83 -1.28
N GLY A 672 -8.83 -5.73 -1.17
CA GLY A 672 -8.11 -4.46 -1.24
C GLY A 672 -8.19 -3.66 0.07
N ASP A 673 -8.67 -4.27 1.14
CA ASP A 673 -8.56 -3.79 2.51
C ASP A 673 -7.16 -4.08 3.09
N ALA A 674 -6.92 -3.72 4.34
CA ALA A 674 -5.67 -4.04 5.05
C ALA A 674 -5.99 -4.94 6.23
N VAL A 675 -5.11 -5.92 6.48
CA VAL A 675 -5.12 -6.73 7.69
C VAL A 675 -4.03 -6.21 8.62
N ILE A 676 -4.37 -5.86 9.86
CA ILE A 676 -3.44 -5.49 10.91
C ILE A 676 -3.44 -6.59 11.96
N ALA A 677 -2.26 -6.98 12.41
CA ALA A 677 -2.08 -7.72 13.65
C ALA A 677 -1.28 -6.90 14.66
N GLY A 678 -1.67 -7.01 15.92
CA GLY A 678 -1.13 -6.19 16.98
C GLY A 678 -1.43 -6.77 18.36
N ARG A 679 -1.13 -6.00 19.39
CA ARG A 679 -1.48 -6.31 20.78
C ARG A 679 -2.41 -5.25 21.35
N THR A 680 -3.23 -5.64 22.30
CA THR A 680 -4.17 -4.77 22.99
C THR A 680 -4.22 -5.11 24.47
N ARG A 681 -4.15 -4.11 25.34
CA ARG A 681 -4.43 -4.24 26.79
C ARG A 681 -5.84 -3.79 27.14
N SER A 682 -6.57 -3.31 26.15
CA SER A 682 -7.87 -2.68 26.28
C SER A 682 -8.98 -3.73 26.27
N SER A 683 -9.62 -3.96 27.41
CA SER A 683 -10.84 -4.79 27.48
C SER A 683 -12.01 -4.23 26.67
N ASP A 684 -11.95 -2.95 26.30
CA ASP A 684 -12.89 -2.22 25.45
C ASP A 684 -12.35 -1.93 24.03
N PHE A 685 -11.31 -2.65 23.58
CA PHE A 685 -10.80 -2.58 22.22
C PHE A 685 -11.93 -2.77 21.18
N PRO A 686 -11.90 -2.08 20.03
CA PRO A 686 -12.96 -2.14 19.03
C PRO A 686 -13.07 -3.51 18.37
N ILE A 687 -14.04 -4.31 18.81
CA ILE A 687 -14.31 -5.66 18.29
C ILE A 687 -15.63 -5.73 17.51
N SER A 688 -15.62 -6.47 16.40
CA SER A 688 -16.79 -6.63 15.55
C SER A 688 -17.72 -7.74 16.05
N PRO A 689 -19.06 -7.53 16.00
CA PRO A 689 -20.00 -8.61 16.25
C PRO A 689 -19.79 -9.78 15.28
N GLY A 690 -19.69 -11.00 15.80
CA GLY A 690 -19.47 -12.20 14.99
C GLY A 690 -18.00 -12.46 14.59
N ALA A 691 -17.06 -11.74 15.20
CA ALA A 691 -15.64 -12.06 15.14
C ALA A 691 -15.32 -13.42 15.80
N ALA A 692 -14.14 -13.96 15.48
CA ALA A 692 -13.72 -15.30 15.92
C ALA A 692 -13.64 -15.42 17.46
N GLN A 693 -13.12 -14.39 18.11
CA GLN A 693 -13.11 -14.22 19.57
C GLN A 693 -13.54 -12.79 19.89
N THR A 694 -14.64 -12.67 20.63
CA THR A 694 -15.26 -11.38 20.95
C THR A 694 -15.07 -10.92 22.40
N VAL A 695 -14.38 -11.73 23.20
CA VAL A 695 -14.16 -11.47 24.62
C VAL A 695 -12.66 -11.37 24.82
N PHE A 696 -12.24 -10.25 25.40
CA PHE A 696 -10.88 -10.03 25.86
C PHE A 696 -10.55 -11.08 26.91
N GLY A 697 -9.54 -11.90 26.63
CA GLY A 697 -9.02 -12.92 27.53
C GLY A 697 -8.14 -12.31 28.61
N GLY A 698 -7.33 -11.31 28.23
CA GLY A 698 -6.28 -10.68 29.01
C GLY A 698 -6.63 -10.50 30.49
N GLY A 699 -5.89 -11.22 31.33
CA GLY A 699 -6.00 -11.15 32.79
C GLY A 699 -5.16 -10.04 33.38
N TYR A 700 -4.51 -10.33 34.52
CA TYR A 700 -3.64 -9.37 35.21
C TYR A 700 -2.22 -9.94 35.32
N CYS A 701 -1.30 -9.28 34.63
CA CYS A 701 0.11 -9.65 34.61
C CYS A 701 0.81 -9.21 35.91
N PHE A 702 2.01 -9.74 36.17
CA PHE A 702 2.80 -9.40 37.37
C PHE A 702 2.93 -7.88 37.53
N GLY A 703 2.44 -7.34 38.65
CA GLY A 703 2.36 -5.89 38.89
C GLY A 703 0.95 -5.31 38.81
N GLY A 704 -0.06 -6.14 38.48
CA GLY A 704 -1.47 -5.77 38.52
C GLY A 704 -1.95 -4.93 37.33
N GLN A 705 -1.16 -4.87 36.26
CA GLN A 705 -1.58 -4.28 34.97
C GLN A 705 -2.33 -5.33 34.14
N PRO A 706 -3.26 -4.92 33.24
CA PRO A 706 -3.88 -5.84 32.29
C PRO A 706 -2.80 -6.53 31.45
N CYS A 707 -2.94 -7.85 31.27
CA CYS A 707 -2.17 -8.55 30.24
C CYS A 707 -2.67 -8.15 28.85
N ASP A 708 -1.79 -8.19 27.85
CA ASP A 708 -2.18 -7.98 26.46
C ASP A 708 -2.75 -9.25 25.82
N ASP A 709 -3.77 -9.09 24.98
CA ASP A 709 -4.18 -10.10 23.98
C ASP A 709 -3.62 -9.70 22.61
N ALA A 710 -3.41 -10.66 21.72
CA ALA A 710 -3.26 -10.33 20.31
C ALA A 710 -4.62 -9.86 19.72
N PHE A 711 -4.58 -9.00 18.72
CA PHE A 711 -5.74 -8.67 17.90
C PHE A 711 -5.46 -8.85 16.42
N MET A 712 -6.54 -9.05 15.66
CA MET A 712 -6.54 -8.86 14.22
C MET A 712 -7.66 -7.92 13.82
N MET A 713 -7.37 -7.04 12.88
CA MET A 713 -8.33 -6.11 12.32
C MET A 713 -8.23 -6.05 10.81
N ARG A 714 -9.39 -6.06 10.14
CA ARG A 714 -9.49 -5.73 8.71
C ARG A 714 -10.04 -4.32 8.55
N ILE A 715 -9.28 -3.44 7.92
CA ILE A 715 -9.66 -2.05 7.72
C ILE A 715 -9.99 -1.81 6.25
N SER A 716 -11.22 -1.38 6.00
CA SER A 716 -11.61 -0.87 4.69
C SER A 716 -11.28 0.62 4.60
N PHE A 717 -10.49 1.00 3.60
CA PHE A 717 -10.10 2.39 3.36
C PHE A 717 -10.29 2.73 1.87
N PRO A 718 -10.26 4.02 1.49
CA PRO A 718 -10.50 4.42 0.12
C PRO A 718 -9.36 3.93 -0.80
N MET A 719 -9.57 2.82 -1.50
CA MET A 719 -8.59 2.32 -2.47
C MET A 719 -8.69 3.06 -3.81
N ILE A 720 -7.62 3.72 -4.23
CA ILE A 720 -7.43 4.14 -5.62
C ILE A 720 -6.80 2.95 -6.36
N PHE A 721 -7.59 2.21 -7.14
CA PHE A 721 -7.00 1.19 -8.01
C PHE A 721 -6.29 1.91 -9.16
N ALA A 722 -4.97 1.79 -9.20
CA ALA A 722 -4.19 1.97 -10.42
C ALA A 722 -4.26 0.65 -11.20
N ASP A 723 -4.92 0.67 -12.37
CA ASP A 723 -4.81 -0.43 -13.31
C ASP A 723 -3.39 -0.40 -13.90
N ALA A 724 -2.67 -1.51 -13.75
CA ALA A 724 -1.37 -1.74 -14.35
C ALA A 724 -1.43 -1.54 -15.87
N PHE A 725 -0.64 -0.60 -16.38
CA PHE A 725 -0.24 -0.60 -17.79
C PHE A 725 0.96 -1.53 -17.93
N GLU A 726 0.72 -2.78 -18.33
CA GLU A 726 1.81 -3.59 -18.87
C GLU A 726 2.39 -2.90 -20.12
N SER A 727 3.70 -2.71 -20.08
CA SER A 727 4.57 -2.36 -21.18
C SER A 727 4.56 -3.48 -22.23
N GLY A 728 3.54 -3.48 -23.07
CA GLY A 728 3.50 -4.30 -24.28
C GLY A 728 4.59 -3.86 -25.26
N ASP A 729 5.64 -4.68 -25.34
CA ASP A 729 6.62 -4.82 -26.41
C ASP A 729 6.38 -3.98 -27.69
N LEU A 730 7.24 -2.98 -27.91
CA LEU A 730 7.54 -2.50 -29.27
C LEU A 730 8.64 -3.39 -29.87
N GLY A 731 8.28 -4.66 -30.10
CA GLY A 731 9.13 -5.66 -30.74
C GLY A 731 8.44 -6.29 -31.95
N ALA A 732 9.03 -6.06 -33.14
CA ALA A 732 8.85 -6.81 -34.39
C ALA A 732 7.53 -6.67 -35.17
N TRP A 733 7.54 -5.78 -36.17
CA TRP A 733 6.95 -6.06 -37.47
C TRP A 733 8.06 -6.07 -38.53
N SER A 734 8.56 -7.26 -38.86
CA SER A 734 9.31 -7.50 -40.09
C SER A 734 8.37 -8.09 -41.15
N SER A 735 8.35 -7.40 -42.30
CA SER A 735 8.14 -7.90 -43.67
C SER A 735 7.17 -9.07 -43.94
N ALA A 736 6.12 -8.78 -44.72
CA ALA A 736 6.00 -9.28 -46.10
C ALA A 736 4.85 -8.57 -46.86
N ALA A 737 5.17 -8.09 -48.06
CA ALA A 737 4.24 -7.65 -49.10
C ALA A 737 3.76 -8.89 -49.93
N PRO A 738 2.87 -8.79 -50.94
CA PRO A 738 2.69 -7.72 -51.92
C PRO A 738 1.46 -6.83 -51.73
#